data_AF-A0A2Z5DY27-F1
#
_entry.id   AF-A0A2Z5DY27-F1
#
_cell.length_a   1.000
_cell.length_b   1.000
_cell.length_c   1.000
_cell.angle_alpha   90.00
_cell.angle_beta   90.00
_cell.angle_gamma   90.00
#
_symmetry.space_group_name_H-M   'P 1'
#
loop_
_entity.id
_entity.type
_entity.pdbx_description
1 polymer ?
#
loop_
_entity_poly.entity_id
_entity_poly.type
_entity_poly.pdbx_seq_one_letter_code
_entity_poly.pdbx_strand_id
1 'polypeptide(L)'
;MSFQEKQKKSKKETMKNEIGSFNKKSNLAEKVSSNLKKLKLNDLCVLKISALGPKGIGIDEYSYPYSVFIPNGNLGDSVKAKIIKMNLKEDKYAIAQVLDVMKKSTLNQNSQVKPDEILKVNIQKLTSKGAGVVELNDGFKLIIPNAKIGTNVDVIVTRIKSKYAFAKTTMVASNNGISARSQAVATTKKDLLESKLIEGSKYTLNLPKTGKYLEKYGIIKLDGSVLFLKLSLGAKPGDKVRIKVSKVNNKFAIANIVQINPTSLFKKRILVQNSIRQMIKNGMHLGEKAVKCNARMKNYVWLKKQGQNQNRPLIKKERHIINLLKTRRCLNKALTQLSKYALKGRTFLFIGTKKPASGLIARASLFSKTSFFVNTRWLGGMLTNWKTILKSISKIRPILKEKQKIVADILDKRQIIKVRLIKKALLLKKKSQLILTKGRFLIDQFKNPQTKAQILEKTKALSLKRKELVENCYSLLSKRQVLIAKRRELMYQSLVLKEKGLQIGTRYKNLLRELIIYSKKLRELKYLLILSNEIKNIKNKAREENKEILNISYPKVKELVQSSFAGSSILPNPPKEILNLILLTMKNKYEGSYMGTAEIAPLDMANVATKSATDTKVIVVSKLISKFSRFGPYLKDLIKKYEENMTKIQTLLNNSSNILSKIKSSLNQYIDLKNQLVSQLNNIKTKLIAERNIIRVVKTKLKHFAAQKRLIKFLPRLRYLATPLFTNKITETVKILMQKIVDPKLKYPIDNIYDEKLGSNSKKVAAARKKKWQRLEKYFGGIANMTKMTKSQISKNVAIVVGQKEEINAVRECQKLGIKMFNIVDTNCNPSFADHIIPANDDSRNSIKYVLNKFLIRIRLAQKLRQKMNQKLRQTSNNTQRTSSRKFKTSRVG
;
A
#
# COMPACT_ATOMS: atom_id res chain seq x y z
N MET A 1 73.86 11.04 -19.73
CA MET A 1 72.58 11.07 -18.99
C MET A 1 72.09 12.48 -18.62
N SER A 2 72.94 13.51 -18.48
CA SER A 2 72.47 14.89 -18.15
C SER A 2 71.91 15.72 -19.33
N PHE A 3 72.17 15.32 -20.57
CA PHE A 3 71.70 16.05 -21.77
C PHE A 3 70.23 15.76 -22.15
N GLN A 4 69.75 14.54 -21.85
CA GLN A 4 68.35 14.14 -22.11
C GLN A 4 67.36 14.63 -21.04
N GLU A 5 67.84 15.00 -19.84
CA GLU A 5 67.01 15.62 -18.80
C GLU A 5 66.81 17.13 -19.01
N LYS A 6 67.83 17.84 -19.54
CA LYS A 6 67.70 19.26 -19.93
C LYS A 6 66.69 19.46 -21.08
N GLN A 7 66.64 18.54 -22.07
CA GLN A 7 65.63 18.60 -23.14
C GLN A 7 64.21 18.22 -22.71
N LYS A 8 64.05 17.43 -21.63
CA LYS A 8 62.73 17.10 -21.06
C LYS A 8 62.18 18.19 -20.15
N LYS A 9 63.03 19.01 -19.51
CA LYS A 9 62.61 20.20 -18.76
C LYS A 9 62.21 21.35 -19.68
N SER A 10 62.98 21.64 -20.74
CA SER A 10 62.62 22.71 -21.71
C SER A 10 61.34 22.40 -22.51
N LYS A 11 61.08 21.13 -22.85
CA LYS A 11 59.81 20.71 -23.49
C LYS A 11 58.59 20.71 -22.55
N LYS A 12 58.80 20.64 -21.24
CA LYS A 12 57.70 20.76 -20.24
C LYS A 12 57.37 22.21 -19.90
N GLU A 13 58.34 23.13 -19.97
CA GLU A 13 58.13 24.57 -19.78
C GLU A 13 57.49 25.22 -21.02
N THR A 14 57.88 24.81 -22.22
CA THR A 14 57.24 25.24 -23.48
C THR A 14 55.78 24.78 -23.58
N MET A 15 55.46 23.53 -23.21
CA MET A 15 54.07 23.06 -23.15
C MET A 15 53.23 23.71 -22.03
N LYS A 16 53.83 24.14 -20.91
CA LYS A 16 53.11 24.91 -19.88
C LYS A 16 52.82 26.35 -20.32
N ASN A 17 53.71 26.98 -21.09
CA ASN A 17 53.51 28.32 -21.63
C ASN A 17 52.50 28.35 -22.81
N GLU A 18 52.40 27.27 -23.60
CA GLU A 18 51.38 27.14 -24.67
C GLU A 18 49.97 26.85 -24.12
N ILE A 19 49.85 26.14 -22.99
CA ILE A 19 48.56 25.95 -22.30
C ILE A 19 48.16 27.23 -21.54
N GLY A 20 49.12 28.05 -21.10
CA GLY A 20 48.90 29.36 -20.49
C GLY A 20 48.46 30.46 -21.48
N SER A 21 48.89 30.39 -22.74
CA SER A 21 48.53 31.37 -23.78
C SER A 21 47.16 31.11 -24.41
N PHE A 22 46.72 29.84 -24.49
CA PHE A 22 45.36 29.48 -24.92
C PHE A 22 44.27 29.85 -23.89
N ASN A 23 44.62 29.86 -22.59
CA ASN A 23 43.71 30.28 -21.52
C ASN A 23 43.65 31.80 -21.29
N LYS A 24 44.58 32.59 -21.83
CA LYS A 24 44.49 34.07 -21.76
C LYS A 24 43.47 34.65 -22.74
N LYS A 25 43.25 34.04 -23.92
CA LYS A 25 42.21 34.49 -24.87
C LYS A 25 40.78 34.07 -24.49
N SER A 26 40.59 32.99 -23.72
CA SER A 26 39.28 32.63 -23.15
C SER A 26 38.95 33.43 -21.88
N ASN A 27 39.95 33.76 -21.05
CA ASN A 27 39.73 34.52 -19.82
C ASN A 27 39.50 36.03 -20.03
N LEU A 28 39.90 36.59 -21.17
CA LEU A 28 39.55 37.97 -21.55
C LEU A 28 38.08 38.13 -21.94
N ALA A 29 37.45 37.09 -22.51
CA ALA A 29 36.01 37.07 -22.78
C ALA A 29 35.19 36.76 -21.50
N GLU A 30 35.72 35.96 -20.58
CA GLU A 30 35.04 35.63 -19.32
C GLU A 30 35.16 36.74 -18.25
N LYS A 31 36.27 37.51 -18.18
CA LYS A 31 36.41 38.65 -17.26
C LYS A 31 35.51 39.85 -17.60
N VAL A 32 35.09 40.01 -18.85
CA VAL A 32 34.10 41.05 -19.23
C VAL A 32 32.66 40.61 -18.91
N SER A 33 32.41 39.29 -18.85
CA SER A 33 31.09 38.73 -18.59
C SER A 33 30.71 38.66 -17.10
N SER A 34 31.67 38.78 -16.18
CA SER A 34 31.44 38.59 -14.74
C SER A 34 30.83 39.79 -14.01
N ASN A 35 30.72 40.97 -14.65
CA ASN A 35 30.07 42.16 -14.08
C ASN A 35 28.76 42.59 -14.77
N LEU A 36 28.22 41.79 -15.69
CA LEU A 36 26.97 42.14 -16.39
C LEU A 36 25.74 41.65 -15.59
N LYS A 37 24.93 42.61 -15.12
CA LYS A 37 23.67 42.36 -14.39
C LYS A 37 22.75 41.43 -15.20
N LYS A 38 22.21 40.37 -14.56
CA LYS A 38 21.22 39.48 -15.18
C LYS A 38 19.84 40.14 -15.20
N LEU A 39 19.28 40.33 -16.39
CA LEU A 39 17.92 40.81 -16.62
C LEU A 39 16.85 39.81 -16.12
N LYS A 40 15.80 40.30 -15.47
CA LYS A 40 14.56 39.57 -15.14
C LYS A 40 13.35 40.16 -15.86
N LEU A 41 12.28 39.37 -15.91
CA LEU A 41 11.00 39.81 -16.44
C LEU A 41 10.44 40.96 -15.57
N ASN A 42 9.92 42.02 -16.20
CA ASN A 42 9.43 43.26 -15.57
C ASN A 42 10.49 44.19 -14.97
N ASP A 43 11.79 43.92 -15.13
CA ASP A 43 12.83 44.86 -14.69
C ASP A 43 12.77 46.17 -15.50
N LEU A 44 13.06 47.28 -14.81
CA LEU A 44 13.24 48.62 -15.39
C LEU A 44 14.72 48.82 -15.66
N CYS A 45 15.07 49.06 -16.92
CA CYS A 45 16.46 49.15 -17.37
C CYS A 45 16.67 50.35 -18.28
N VAL A 46 17.84 50.95 -18.21
CA VAL A 46 18.29 51.95 -19.19
C VAL A 46 18.98 51.17 -20.32
N LEU A 47 18.51 51.36 -21.55
CA LEU A 47 18.96 50.67 -22.76
C LEU A 47 19.44 51.71 -23.77
N LYS A 48 20.53 51.41 -24.47
CA LYS A 48 21.05 52.26 -25.55
C LYS A 48 20.84 51.57 -26.89
N ILE A 49 20.08 52.20 -27.78
CA ILE A 49 19.73 51.61 -29.07
C ILE A 49 20.95 51.65 -29.98
N SER A 50 21.53 50.47 -30.21
CA SER A 50 22.80 50.30 -30.93
C SER A 50 22.64 49.99 -32.41
N ALA A 51 21.47 49.48 -32.81
CA ALA A 51 21.14 49.16 -34.19
C ALA A 51 19.63 49.30 -34.42
N LEU A 52 19.23 49.50 -35.68
CA LEU A 52 17.85 49.52 -36.12
C LEU A 52 17.57 48.30 -37.01
N GLY A 53 16.57 47.50 -36.65
CA GLY A 53 16.15 46.29 -37.37
C GLY A 53 14.96 46.52 -38.32
N PRO A 54 14.43 45.45 -38.93
CA PRO A 54 13.31 45.54 -39.86
C PRO A 54 12.06 46.11 -39.16
N LYS A 55 11.23 46.85 -39.90
CA LYS A 55 10.10 47.64 -39.37
C LYS A 55 10.45 48.70 -38.31
N GLY A 56 11.69 49.19 -38.29
CA GLY A 56 12.11 50.28 -37.38
C GLY A 56 12.22 49.87 -35.91
N ILE A 57 12.49 48.59 -35.62
CA ILE A 57 12.66 48.11 -34.24
C ILE A 57 14.08 48.43 -33.76
N GLY A 58 14.21 49.12 -32.63
CA GLY A 58 15.49 49.38 -31.98
C GLY A 58 16.07 48.12 -31.33
N ILE A 59 17.38 47.92 -31.45
CA ILE A 59 18.10 46.77 -30.90
C ILE A 59 19.25 47.26 -30.01
N ASP A 60 19.24 46.79 -28.77
CA ASP A 60 20.39 46.90 -27.86
C ASP A 60 21.14 45.56 -27.81
N GLU A 61 22.39 45.59 -28.28
CA GLU A 61 23.27 44.41 -28.36
C GLU A 61 24.30 44.35 -27.22
N TYR A 62 24.52 45.47 -26.51
CA TYR A 62 25.71 45.65 -25.68
C TYR A 62 25.42 45.84 -24.19
N SER A 63 24.26 46.38 -23.81
CA SER A 63 23.99 46.69 -22.40
C SER A 63 23.82 45.44 -21.52
N TYR A 64 23.39 44.33 -22.11
CA TYR A 64 23.10 43.09 -21.40
C TYR A 64 23.50 41.85 -22.23
N PRO A 65 23.68 40.66 -21.62
CA PRO A 65 24.00 39.42 -22.34
C PRO A 65 22.83 38.86 -23.19
N TYR A 66 21.82 39.68 -23.47
CA TYR A 66 20.63 39.37 -24.27
C TYR A 66 20.48 40.45 -25.33
N SER A 67 20.11 40.08 -26.57
CA SER A 67 19.66 41.08 -27.54
C SER A 67 18.28 41.58 -27.13
N VAL A 68 18.15 42.87 -26.81
CA VAL A 68 16.90 43.47 -26.37
C VAL A 68 16.25 44.23 -27.54
N PHE A 69 15.05 43.81 -27.91
CA PHE A 69 14.25 44.45 -28.95
C PHE A 69 13.31 45.47 -28.34
N ILE A 70 13.34 46.69 -28.87
CA ILE A 70 12.63 47.86 -28.39
C ILE A 70 11.76 48.38 -29.55
N PRO A 71 10.45 48.13 -29.53
CA PRO A 71 9.52 48.71 -30.52
C PRO A 71 9.56 50.24 -30.45
N ASN A 72 9.50 50.90 -31.61
CA ASN A 72 9.49 52.37 -31.75
C ASN A 72 10.74 53.09 -31.19
N GLY A 73 11.90 52.42 -31.22
CA GLY A 73 13.16 52.99 -30.75
C GLY A 73 14.02 53.52 -31.91
N ASN A 74 14.50 54.76 -31.81
CA ASN A 74 15.39 55.36 -32.81
C ASN A 74 16.87 55.00 -32.55
N LEU A 75 17.66 54.92 -33.62
CA LEU A 75 19.09 54.60 -33.55
C LEU A 75 19.86 55.65 -32.74
N GLY A 76 20.58 55.24 -31.69
CA GLY A 76 21.41 56.12 -30.88
C GLY A 76 20.75 56.63 -29.59
N ASP A 77 19.42 56.52 -29.46
CA ASP A 77 18.70 57.00 -28.28
C ASP A 77 19.00 56.13 -27.04
N SER A 78 19.05 56.79 -25.89
CA SER A 78 19.12 56.11 -24.59
C SER A 78 17.75 56.18 -23.92
N VAL A 79 17.10 55.03 -23.76
CA VAL A 79 15.71 54.89 -23.31
C VAL A 79 15.62 54.13 -21.99
N LYS A 80 14.73 54.57 -21.11
CA LYS A 80 14.31 53.82 -19.92
C LYS A 80 13.17 52.90 -20.34
N ALA A 81 13.37 51.60 -20.29
CA ALA A 81 12.45 50.60 -20.82
C ALA A 81 12.17 49.48 -19.81
N LYS A 82 10.98 48.90 -19.87
CA LYS A 82 10.53 47.78 -19.04
C LYS A 82 10.51 46.49 -19.84
N ILE A 83 11.10 45.42 -19.33
CA ILE A 83 11.14 44.12 -20.03
C ILE A 83 9.80 43.41 -19.90
N ILE A 84 9.11 43.19 -21.03
CA ILE A 84 7.82 42.48 -21.06
C ILE A 84 8.03 40.98 -21.25
N LYS A 85 8.97 40.57 -22.10
CA LYS A 85 9.09 39.19 -22.57
C LYS A 85 10.55 38.78 -22.70
N MET A 86 10.86 37.54 -22.32
CA MET A 86 12.21 36.96 -22.45
C MET A 86 12.16 35.54 -23.01
N ASN A 87 13.13 35.20 -23.85
CA ASN A 87 13.38 33.85 -24.33
C ASN A 87 14.77 33.37 -23.87
N LEU A 88 14.80 32.24 -23.14
CA LEU A 88 16.00 31.68 -22.50
C LEU A 88 16.55 30.45 -23.26
N LYS A 89 16.04 30.15 -24.46
CA LYS A 89 16.49 29.02 -25.31
C LYS A 89 17.73 29.38 -26.13
N GLU A 90 18.07 28.56 -27.14
CA GLU A 90 19.33 28.65 -27.92
C GLU A 90 19.64 30.07 -28.44
N ASP A 91 18.62 30.85 -28.82
CA ASP A 91 18.75 32.28 -29.14
C ASP A 91 18.23 33.14 -27.98
N LYS A 92 19.14 33.73 -27.20
CA LYS A 92 18.82 34.54 -26.00
C LYS A 92 18.41 35.96 -26.39
N TYR A 93 17.13 36.29 -26.27
CA TYR A 93 16.62 37.65 -26.53
C TYR A 93 15.53 38.09 -25.54
N ALA A 94 15.32 39.40 -25.44
CA ALA A 94 14.26 40.03 -24.66
C ALA A 94 13.50 41.08 -25.49
N ILE A 95 12.27 41.38 -25.10
CA ILE A 95 11.45 42.46 -25.67
C ILE A 95 11.13 43.43 -24.55
N ALA A 96 11.41 44.71 -24.76
CA ALA A 96 11.18 45.78 -23.79
C ALA A 96 10.24 46.85 -24.36
N GLN A 97 9.46 47.49 -23.48
CA GLN A 97 8.59 48.62 -23.79
C GLN A 97 9.25 49.90 -23.30
N VAL A 98 9.36 50.91 -24.18
CA VAL A 98 9.86 52.24 -23.82
C VAL A 98 8.88 52.89 -22.85
N LEU A 99 9.41 53.39 -21.73
CA LEU A 99 8.66 54.22 -20.79
C LEU A 99 9.04 55.69 -20.93
N ASP A 100 10.33 55.98 -21.08
CA ASP A 100 10.83 57.35 -21.17
C ASP A 100 12.13 57.41 -22.01
N VAL A 101 12.37 58.52 -22.71
CA VAL A 101 13.56 58.74 -23.55
C VAL A 101 14.49 59.70 -22.83
N MET A 102 15.57 59.17 -22.23
CA MET A 102 16.46 59.96 -21.36
C MET A 102 17.39 60.88 -22.14
N LYS A 103 17.90 60.43 -23.28
CA LYS A 103 18.77 61.22 -24.15
C LYS A 103 18.44 60.93 -25.61
N LYS A 104 17.84 61.92 -26.29
CA LYS A 104 17.67 61.90 -27.75
C LYS A 104 19.03 62.11 -28.40
N SER A 105 19.33 61.28 -29.39
CA SER A 105 20.57 61.38 -30.15
C SER A 105 20.53 62.56 -31.13
N THR A 106 21.64 63.30 -31.24
CA THR A 106 21.88 64.36 -32.24
C THR A 106 22.48 63.81 -33.54
N LEU A 107 22.44 62.49 -33.72
CA LEU A 107 22.86 61.85 -34.95
C LEU A 107 21.86 62.25 -36.04
N ASN A 108 22.20 63.26 -36.83
CA ASN A 108 21.53 63.55 -38.08
C ASN A 108 21.44 62.23 -38.86
N GLN A 109 20.23 61.82 -39.23
CA GLN A 109 19.99 60.69 -40.11
C GLN A 109 20.46 61.05 -41.54
N ASN A 110 21.74 61.35 -41.71
CA ASN A 110 22.40 61.40 -43.01
C ASN A 110 22.74 59.97 -43.43
N SER A 111 21.75 59.08 -43.36
CA SER A 111 21.85 57.71 -43.84
C SER A 111 20.77 57.53 -44.88
N GLN A 112 21.19 57.61 -46.15
CA GLN A 112 20.41 57.42 -47.37
C GLN A 112 19.78 56.01 -47.50
N VAL A 113 19.78 55.23 -46.42
CA VAL A 113 19.39 53.82 -46.39
C VAL A 113 18.39 53.60 -45.26
N LYS A 114 17.19 53.11 -45.60
CA LYS A 114 16.14 52.75 -44.64
C LYS A 114 16.10 51.23 -44.40
N PRO A 115 15.69 50.77 -43.21
CA PRO A 115 15.45 49.34 -42.99
C PRO A 115 14.38 48.82 -43.96
N ASP A 116 14.57 47.62 -44.50
CA ASP A 116 13.72 46.96 -45.51
C ASP A 116 13.76 47.58 -46.93
N GLU A 117 14.66 48.53 -47.20
CA GLU A 117 14.90 49.08 -48.54
C GLU A 117 15.66 48.08 -49.44
N ILE A 118 15.26 47.99 -50.71
CA ILE A 118 15.94 47.18 -51.74
C ILE A 118 16.90 48.07 -52.50
N LEU A 119 18.20 47.78 -52.42
CA LEU A 119 19.25 48.49 -53.14
C LEU A 119 19.87 47.59 -54.21
N LYS A 120 20.12 48.15 -55.39
CA LYS A 120 20.89 47.47 -56.45
C LYS A 120 22.36 47.81 -56.25
N VAL A 121 23.17 46.80 -55.98
CA VAL A 121 24.56 47.04 -55.54
C VAL A 121 25.54 46.10 -56.25
N ASN A 122 26.68 46.66 -56.67
CA ASN A 122 27.82 45.91 -57.19
C ASN A 122 28.83 45.62 -56.06
N ILE A 123 29.25 44.37 -55.90
CA ILE A 123 30.12 43.94 -54.80
C ILE A 123 31.60 44.13 -55.20
N GLN A 124 32.23 45.16 -54.63
CA GLN A 124 33.61 45.55 -54.93
C GLN A 124 34.66 44.75 -54.16
N LYS A 125 34.45 44.46 -52.86
CA LYS A 125 35.45 43.82 -51.98
C LYS A 125 34.84 42.74 -51.09
N LEU A 126 35.62 41.71 -50.73
CA LEU A 126 35.26 40.70 -49.72
C LEU A 126 36.02 40.95 -48.42
N THR A 127 35.36 40.74 -47.27
CA THR A 127 36.02 40.69 -45.95
C THR A 127 36.68 39.33 -45.70
N SER A 128 37.55 39.27 -44.70
CA SER A 128 38.25 38.03 -44.25
C SER A 128 37.32 36.88 -43.83
N LYS A 129 36.03 37.15 -43.61
CA LYS A 129 34.98 36.15 -43.32
C LYS A 129 34.12 35.77 -44.54
N GLY A 130 34.48 36.23 -45.74
CA GLY A 130 33.76 35.92 -46.97
C GLY A 130 32.44 36.68 -47.17
N ALA A 131 32.27 37.84 -46.52
CA ALA A 131 31.12 38.73 -46.75
C ALA A 131 31.50 39.88 -47.69
N GLY A 132 30.64 40.18 -48.67
CA GLY A 132 30.82 41.30 -49.60
C GLY A 132 30.63 42.64 -48.89
N VAL A 133 31.47 43.61 -49.22
CA VAL A 133 31.40 44.98 -48.71
C VAL A 133 31.28 45.92 -49.88
N VAL A 134 30.35 46.85 -49.77
CA VAL A 134 30.16 47.94 -50.71
C VAL A 134 30.20 49.27 -49.97
N GLU A 135 30.97 50.21 -50.48
CA GLU A 135 31.05 51.57 -49.96
C GLU A 135 30.07 52.45 -50.75
N LEU A 136 29.16 53.12 -50.03
CA LEU A 136 28.25 54.12 -50.60
C LEU A 136 28.92 55.50 -50.57
N ASN A 137 28.34 56.48 -51.28
CA ASN A 137 28.96 57.78 -51.60
C ASN A 137 29.45 58.61 -50.38
N ASP A 138 29.00 58.32 -49.16
CA ASP A 138 29.40 59.03 -47.92
C ASP A 138 30.32 58.22 -46.98
N GLY A 139 30.99 57.18 -47.50
CA GLY A 139 31.85 56.30 -46.69
C GLY A 139 31.09 55.31 -45.80
N PHE A 140 29.75 55.26 -45.94
CA PHE A 140 28.88 54.30 -45.25
C PHE A 140 28.98 52.92 -45.89
N LYS A 141 29.26 51.88 -45.08
CA LYS A 141 29.56 50.53 -45.60
C LYS A 141 28.34 49.60 -45.55
N LEU A 142 28.11 48.85 -46.61
CA LEU A 142 27.03 47.87 -46.70
C LEU A 142 27.63 46.45 -46.77
N ILE A 143 27.28 45.62 -45.79
CA ILE A 143 27.86 44.29 -45.58
C ILE A 143 26.86 43.20 -45.95
N ILE A 144 27.22 42.36 -46.92
CA ILE A 144 26.37 41.33 -47.52
C ILE A 144 26.99 39.95 -47.29
N PRO A 145 26.42 39.09 -46.42
CA PRO A 145 26.95 37.77 -46.17
C PRO A 145 26.73 36.82 -47.37
N ASN A 146 27.72 35.98 -47.66
CA ASN A 146 27.70 34.97 -48.74
C ASN A 146 27.57 35.55 -50.17
N ALA A 147 28.08 36.75 -50.40
CA ALA A 147 28.04 37.42 -51.69
C ALA A 147 29.30 37.10 -52.52
N LYS A 148 29.21 37.09 -53.86
CA LYS A 148 30.33 36.87 -54.78
C LYS A 148 30.81 38.20 -55.37
N ILE A 149 32.11 38.32 -55.65
CA ILE A 149 32.71 39.53 -56.24
C ILE A 149 32.23 39.70 -57.68
N GLY A 150 31.90 40.93 -58.08
CA GLY A 150 31.64 41.31 -59.47
C GLY A 150 30.22 41.03 -59.99
N THR A 151 29.29 40.62 -59.13
CA THR A 151 27.88 40.44 -59.52
C THR A 151 27.02 41.61 -59.04
N ASN A 152 26.26 42.22 -59.94
CA ASN A 152 25.17 43.14 -59.58
C ASN A 152 24.04 42.32 -58.95
N VAL A 153 23.70 42.61 -57.70
CA VAL A 153 22.65 41.88 -56.96
C VAL A 153 21.72 42.87 -56.28
N ASP A 154 20.43 42.56 -56.31
CA ASP A 154 19.41 43.27 -55.53
C ASP A 154 19.47 42.79 -54.08
N VAL A 155 19.64 43.73 -53.14
CA VAL A 155 19.91 43.43 -51.74
C VAL A 155 18.93 44.18 -50.84
N ILE A 156 18.30 43.47 -49.91
CA ILE A 156 17.43 44.06 -48.88
C ILE A 156 18.24 44.41 -47.64
N VAL A 157 18.11 45.64 -47.16
CA VAL A 157 18.76 46.10 -45.93
C VAL A 157 18.01 45.56 -44.70
N THR A 158 18.72 44.80 -43.87
CA THR A 158 18.13 44.09 -42.72
C THR A 158 18.39 44.77 -41.39
N ARG A 159 19.58 45.36 -41.20
CA ARG A 159 19.97 45.99 -39.93
C ARG A 159 20.91 47.16 -40.16
N ILE A 160 20.61 48.31 -39.59
CA ILE A 160 21.40 49.55 -39.72
C ILE A 160 22.12 49.85 -38.41
N LYS A 161 23.39 50.24 -38.50
CA LYS A 161 24.20 50.76 -37.40
C LYS A 161 24.73 52.14 -37.78
N SER A 162 25.36 52.83 -36.82
CA SER A 162 25.78 54.23 -37.00
C SER A 162 26.72 54.51 -38.17
N LYS A 163 27.54 53.54 -38.60
CA LYS A 163 28.52 53.72 -39.71
C LYS A 163 28.41 52.70 -40.84
N TYR A 164 27.53 51.70 -40.70
CA TYR A 164 27.39 50.62 -41.67
C TYR A 164 26.03 49.90 -41.53
N ALA A 165 25.61 49.20 -42.58
CA ALA A 165 24.40 48.38 -42.60
C ALA A 165 24.65 46.95 -43.07
N PHE A 166 23.81 46.03 -42.63
CA PHE A 166 23.78 44.64 -43.10
C PHE A 166 22.63 44.43 -44.05
N ALA A 167 22.88 43.77 -45.17
CA ALA A 167 21.88 43.51 -46.18
C ALA A 167 21.97 42.06 -46.69
N LYS A 168 20.88 41.52 -47.26
CA LYS A 168 20.78 40.14 -47.75
C LYS A 168 20.30 40.10 -49.19
N THR A 169 20.87 39.22 -50.00
CA THR A 169 20.51 39.05 -51.42
C THR A 169 19.08 38.52 -51.60
N THR A 170 18.34 39.12 -52.52
CA THR A 170 16.96 38.74 -52.87
C THR A 170 17.00 37.76 -54.05
N MET A 171 16.47 36.54 -53.86
CA MET A 171 16.45 35.51 -54.91
C MET A 171 15.22 35.68 -55.81
N VAL A 172 15.38 36.30 -56.99
CA VAL A 172 14.42 36.22 -58.09
C VAL A 172 14.81 35.01 -58.96
N ALA A 173 13.83 34.15 -59.24
CA ALA A 173 14.02 32.96 -60.04
C ALA A 173 14.16 33.31 -61.53
N SER A 174 15.30 32.98 -62.13
CA SER A 174 15.44 32.87 -63.58
C SER A 174 15.96 31.47 -63.94
N ASN A 175 15.23 30.83 -64.84
CA ASN A 175 15.57 29.57 -65.49
C ASN A 175 16.73 29.76 -66.48
N ASN A 176 17.30 28.62 -66.89
CA ASN A 176 18.36 28.38 -67.91
C ASN A 176 19.68 27.97 -67.24
N GLY A 177 20.40 26.93 -67.62
CA GLY A 177 20.28 26.05 -68.79
C GLY A 177 21.04 24.73 -68.55
N ILE A 178 20.81 23.84 -69.50
CA ILE A 178 21.17 22.42 -69.54
C ILE A 178 22.67 22.25 -69.85
N SER A 179 23.33 21.28 -69.20
CA SER A 179 24.33 20.46 -69.90
C SER A 179 24.24 19.01 -69.43
N ALA A 180 24.14 18.13 -70.42
CA ALA A 180 23.83 16.72 -70.29
C ALA A 180 25.11 15.88 -70.37
N ARG A 181 25.19 14.81 -69.56
CA ARG A 181 25.48 13.46 -70.09
C ARG A 181 25.19 12.34 -69.09
N SER A 182 24.55 11.30 -69.62
CA SER A 182 24.42 9.91 -69.16
C SER A 182 23.40 9.56 -68.05
N GLN A 183 22.15 9.45 -68.49
CA GLN A 183 21.28 8.25 -68.43
C GLN A 183 21.15 7.50 -67.09
N ALA A 184 20.00 7.69 -66.43
CA ALA A 184 19.02 6.61 -66.22
C ALA A 184 17.75 7.17 -65.54
N VAL A 185 16.68 7.28 -66.34
CA VAL A 185 15.25 7.21 -65.98
C VAL A 185 14.82 8.05 -64.76
N ALA A 186 14.43 9.29 -65.02
CA ALA A 186 13.39 9.97 -64.26
C ALA A 186 12.77 11.09 -65.12
N THR A 187 11.74 10.76 -65.88
CA THR A 187 10.76 11.75 -66.34
C THR A 187 10.12 12.39 -65.11
N THR A 188 10.46 13.66 -64.86
CA THR A 188 9.68 14.50 -63.96
C THR A 188 9.48 15.85 -64.61
N LYS A 189 8.29 16.05 -65.19
CA LYS A 189 7.54 17.31 -65.15
C LYS A 189 6.11 17.02 -65.68
N LYS A 190 5.13 17.46 -64.89
CA LYS A 190 3.68 17.19 -64.92
C LYS A 190 3.24 15.78 -64.48
N ASP A 191 3.11 15.60 -63.16
CA ASP A 191 2.12 14.67 -62.58
C ASP A 191 1.10 15.53 -61.79
N LEU A 192 0.40 16.42 -62.49
CA LEU A 192 -1.05 16.52 -62.28
C LEU A 192 -1.60 15.25 -62.93
N LEU A 193 -2.45 14.53 -62.20
CA LEU A 193 -3.06 13.28 -62.64
C LEU A 193 -4.10 13.60 -63.73
N GLU A 194 -3.64 14.01 -64.92
CA GLU A 194 -4.47 14.27 -66.11
C GLU A 194 -4.91 12.97 -66.82
N SER A 195 -4.52 11.81 -66.30
CA SER A 195 -4.97 10.52 -66.83
C SER A 195 -6.08 9.92 -65.96
N LYS A 196 -7.20 9.55 -66.60
CA LYS A 196 -8.25 8.70 -66.02
C LYS A 196 -7.58 7.52 -65.30
N LEU A 197 -7.87 7.34 -64.01
CA LEU A 197 -7.33 6.23 -63.24
C LEU A 197 -7.77 4.91 -63.90
N ILE A 198 -6.83 3.99 -64.12
CA ILE A 198 -7.12 2.68 -64.72
C ILE A 198 -7.22 1.63 -63.61
N GLU A 199 -8.19 0.72 -63.68
CA GLU A 199 -8.32 -0.35 -62.71
C GLU A 199 -7.09 -1.28 -62.73
N GLY A 200 -6.54 -1.61 -61.56
CA GLY A 200 -5.40 -2.51 -61.40
C GLY A 200 -4.01 -1.87 -61.49
N SER A 201 -3.88 -0.64 -62.01
CA SER A 201 -2.60 0.06 -62.14
C SER A 201 -2.09 0.59 -60.78
N LYS A 202 -0.77 0.85 -60.71
CA LYS A 202 -0.09 1.30 -59.48
C LYS A 202 0.43 2.72 -59.63
N TYR A 203 0.07 3.60 -58.70
CA TYR A 203 0.51 5.00 -58.68
C TYR A 203 1.30 5.33 -57.41
N THR A 204 2.11 6.37 -57.47
CA THR A 204 2.79 6.93 -56.29
C THR A 204 2.21 8.30 -55.97
N LEU A 205 1.68 8.45 -54.75
CA LEU A 205 0.99 9.65 -54.31
C LEU A 205 1.51 10.11 -52.93
N ASN A 206 1.54 11.43 -52.71
CA ASN A 206 1.80 12.02 -51.39
C ASN A 206 0.46 12.28 -50.69
N LEU A 207 0.26 11.72 -49.50
CA LEU A 207 -0.97 11.95 -48.74
C LEU A 207 -1.04 13.41 -48.26
N PRO A 208 -2.14 14.16 -48.52
CA PRO A 208 -2.27 15.54 -48.10
C PRO A 208 -2.34 15.66 -46.57
N LYS A 209 -1.59 16.60 -45.97
CA LYS A 209 -1.56 16.78 -44.50
C LYS A 209 -2.90 17.29 -43.93
N THR A 210 -3.69 17.98 -44.73
CA THR A 210 -4.93 18.68 -44.34
C THR A 210 -6.19 18.11 -45.02
N GLY A 211 -6.13 16.91 -45.61
CA GLY A 211 -7.26 16.28 -46.31
C GLY A 211 -8.35 15.73 -45.38
N LYS A 212 -9.55 15.48 -45.92
CA LYS A 212 -10.65 14.80 -45.20
C LYS A 212 -10.38 13.28 -45.15
N TYR A 213 -10.38 12.71 -43.95
CA TYR A 213 -10.17 11.29 -43.69
C TYR A 213 -11.40 10.70 -43.00
N LEU A 214 -12.05 9.72 -43.63
CA LEU A 214 -13.20 8.99 -43.09
C LEU A 214 -12.73 7.63 -42.60
N GLU A 215 -12.53 7.46 -41.29
CA GLU A 215 -12.08 6.24 -40.58
C GLU A 215 -11.05 5.34 -41.32
N LYS A 216 -11.47 4.57 -42.32
CA LYS A 216 -10.67 3.62 -43.10
C LYS A 216 -10.20 4.15 -44.47
N TYR A 217 -10.67 5.31 -44.91
CA TYR A 217 -10.39 5.89 -46.23
C TYR A 217 -9.90 7.34 -46.13
N GLY A 218 -8.83 7.68 -46.85
CA GLY A 218 -8.44 9.04 -47.13
C GLY A 218 -9.07 9.49 -48.44
N ILE A 219 -9.73 10.65 -48.43
CA ILE A 219 -10.38 11.20 -49.61
C ILE A 219 -9.41 12.17 -50.28
N ILE A 220 -9.15 11.95 -51.57
CA ILE A 220 -8.33 12.83 -52.39
C ILE A 220 -9.19 13.27 -53.57
N LYS A 221 -9.39 14.58 -53.71
CA LYS A 221 -10.07 15.15 -54.86
C LYS A 221 -9.07 15.19 -56.02
N LEU A 222 -9.41 14.54 -57.13
CA LEU A 222 -8.74 14.67 -58.42
C LEU A 222 -9.64 15.52 -59.32
N ASP A 223 -9.10 16.03 -60.44
CA ASP A 223 -9.88 16.82 -61.38
C ASP A 223 -11.00 15.94 -61.98
N GLY A 224 -12.25 16.23 -61.62
CA GLY A 224 -13.44 15.49 -62.07
C GLY A 224 -13.79 14.19 -61.32
N SER A 225 -12.95 13.67 -60.41
CA SER A 225 -13.24 12.42 -59.68
C SER A 225 -12.69 12.38 -58.25
N VAL A 226 -13.28 11.54 -57.39
CA VAL A 226 -12.86 11.39 -55.99
C VAL A 226 -12.14 10.07 -55.76
N LEU A 227 -10.88 10.09 -55.30
CA LEU A 227 -10.13 8.90 -54.95
C LEU A 227 -10.30 8.56 -53.45
N PHE A 228 -10.94 7.42 -53.18
CA PHE A 228 -11.03 6.81 -51.86
C PHE A 228 -9.86 5.85 -51.64
N LEU A 229 -8.90 6.31 -50.85
CA LEU A 229 -7.66 5.58 -50.58
C LEU A 229 -7.76 4.84 -49.24
N LYS A 230 -7.83 3.51 -49.29
CA LYS A 230 -7.96 2.68 -48.09
C LYS A 230 -6.69 2.76 -47.24
N LEU A 231 -6.77 3.44 -46.10
CA LEU A 231 -5.69 3.66 -45.15
C LEU A 231 -5.29 2.34 -44.49
N SER A 232 -4.37 1.65 -45.15
CA SER A 232 -3.83 0.36 -44.76
C SER A 232 -2.31 0.48 -44.57
N LEU A 233 -1.67 -0.52 -43.95
CA LEU A 233 -0.23 -0.53 -43.64
C LEU A 233 0.26 0.61 -42.70
N GLY A 234 -0.65 1.36 -42.05
CA GLY A 234 -0.31 2.37 -41.05
C GLY A 234 0.18 3.71 -41.62
N ALA A 235 -0.21 4.03 -42.87
CA ALA A 235 0.13 5.29 -43.52
C ALA A 235 -0.49 6.49 -42.79
N LYS A 236 0.28 7.58 -42.65
CA LYS A 236 -0.16 8.83 -42.01
C LYS A 236 -0.31 9.96 -43.04
N PRO A 237 -1.11 11.00 -42.74
CA PRO A 237 -1.13 12.22 -43.55
C PRO A 237 0.30 12.77 -43.72
N GLY A 238 0.70 13.04 -44.97
CA GLY A 238 2.06 13.49 -45.32
C GLY A 238 3.04 12.39 -45.75
N ASP A 239 2.69 11.11 -45.68
CA ASP A 239 3.55 10.03 -46.16
C ASP A 239 3.50 9.89 -47.69
N LYS A 240 4.63 9.51 -48.32
CA LYS A 240 4.70 9.12 -49.73
C LYS A 240 4.33 7.64 -49.87
N VAL A 241 3.24 7.37 -50.57
CA VAL A 241 2.60 6.06 -50.62
C VAL A 241 2.50 5.56 -52.05
N ARG A 242 2.75 4.27 -52.25
CA ARG A 242 2.45 3.56 -53.50
C ARG A 242 1.10 2.86 -53.35
N ILE A 243 0.16 3.22 -54.21
CA ILE A 243 -1.21 2.70 -54.23
C ILE A 243 -1.45 1.82 -55.45
N LYS A 244 -2.38 0.88 -55.34
CA LYS A 244 -2.94 0.11 -56.45
C LYS A 244 -4.43 0.44 -56.55
N VAL A 245 -4.88 0.90 -57.71
CA VAL A 245 -6.29 1.16 -57.96
C VAL A 245 -7.03 -0.18 -58.03
N SER A 246 -8.12 -0.27 -57.29
CA SER A 246 -8.92 -1.49 -57.17
C SER A 246 -10.23 -1.44 -57.92
N LYS A 247 -10.87 -0.27 -58.00
CA LYS A 247 -12.12 -0.04 -58.75
C LYS A 247 -12.16 1.39 -59.24
N VAL A 248 -12.70 1.62 -60.43
CA VAL A 248 -12.85 2.97 -61.02
C VAL A 248 -14.28 3.13 -61.54
N ASN A 249 -14.95 4.19 -61.12
CA ASN A 249 -16.22 4.67 -61.68
C ASN A 249 -16.04 6.09 -62.22
N ASN A 250 -17.00 6.57 -63.02
CA ASN A 250 -16.98 7.92 -63.61
C ASN A 250 -16.85 9.05 -62.57
N LYS A 251 -17.37 8.86 -61.34
CA LYS A 251 -17.34 9.88 -60.26
C LYS A 251 -16.28 9.62 -59.18
N PHE A 252 -15.82 8.38 -58.98
CA PHE A 252 -14.87 8.04 -57.91
C PHE A 252 -14.05 6.79 -58.21
N ALA A 253 -12.88 6.68 -57.59
CA ALA A 253 -12.03 5.49 -57.65
C ALA A 253 -11.66 5.01 -56.24
N ILE A 254 -11.45 3.71 -56.06
CA ILE A 254 -10.99 3.13 -54.80
C ILE A 254 -9.60 2.55 -55.00
N ALA A 255 -8.64 2.90 -54.13
CA ALA A 255 -7.29 2.37 -54.18
C ALA A 255 -6.79 1.83 -52.84
N ASN A 256 -5.97 0.78 -52.89
CA ASN A 256 -5.33 0.16 -51.73
C ASN A 256 -3.85 0.55 -51.65
N ILE A 257 -3.35 0.77 -50.43
CA ILE A 257 -1.93 1.03 -50.20
C ILE A 257 -1.14 -0.28 -50.32
N VAL A 258 -0.20 -0.34 -51.26
CA VAL A 258 0.68 -1.51 -51.47
C VAL A 258 1.97 -1.37 -50.68
N GLN A 259 2.56 -0.17 -50.67
CA GLN A 259 3.84 0.08 -50.03
C GLN A 259 3.96 1.53 -49.60
N ILE A 260 4.32 1.78 -48.34
CA ILE A 260 4.75 3.10 -47.90
C ILE A 260 6.21 3.25 -48.35
N ASN A 261 6.49 4.12 -49.34
CA ASN A 261 7.79 4.17 -50.01
C ASN A 261 8.75 5.10 -49.25
N PRO A 262 10.06 4.79 -49.26
CA PRO A 262 10.82 4.53 -48.06
C PRO A 262 11.59 5.80 -47.70
N THR A 263 12.02 5.87 -46.45
CA THR A 263 12.90 6.91 -45.93
C THR A 263 13.86 7.53 -46.97
N SER A 264 13.90 8.87 -47.01
CA SER A 264 14.83 9.62 -47.88
C SER A 264 16.26 9.11 -47.75
N LEU A 265 17.09 9.27 -48.80
CA LEU A 265 18.51 8.89 -48.74
C LEU A 265 19.21 9.52 -47.52
N PHE A 266 18.85 10.76 -47.20
CA PHE A 266 19.28 11.46 -45.99
C PHE A 266 18.86 10.73 -44.71
N LYS A 267 17.58 10.36 -44.58
CA LYS A 267 17.07 9.63 -43.40
C LYS A 267 17.70 8.23 -43.28
N LYS A 268 17.96 7.54 -44.40
CA LYS A 268 18.72 6.27 -44.41
C LYS A 268 20.14 6.46 -43.90
N ARG A 269 20.85 7.50 -44.37
CA ARG A 269 22.19 7.87 -43.89
C ARG A 269 22.18 8.20 -42.40
N ILE A 270 21.20 8.94 -41.89
CA ILE A 270 21.06 9.23 -40.45
C ILE A 270 20.84 7.96 -39.64
N LEU A 271 19.93 7.07 -40.07
CA LEU A 271 19.70 5.79 -39.38
C LEU A 271 20.98 4.94 -39.36
N VAL A 272 21.75 4.98 -40.46
CA VAL A 272 23.03 4.30 -40.57
C VAL A 272 24.01 4.86 -39.55
N GLN A 273 24.19 6.18 -39.54
CA GLN A 273 25.10 6.87 -38.65
C GLN A 273 24.74 6.63 -37.18
N ASN A 274 23.46 6.69 -36.83
CA ASN A 274 22.97 6.42 -35.48
C ASN A 274 23.23 4.97 -35.05
N SER A 275 23.05 4.00 -35.96
CA SER A 275 23.38 2.60 -35.66
C SER A 275 24.87 2.40 -35.39
N ILE A 276 25.74 3.04 -36.17
CA ILE A 276 27.20 2.93 -36.02
C ILE A 276 27.64 3.64 -34.73
N ARG A 277 27.10 4.84 -34.44
CA ARG A 277 27.33 5.54 -33.16
C ARG A 277 27.00 4.64 -31.97
N GLN A 278 25.91 3.88 -32.03
CA GLN A 278 25.58 2.89 -30.99
C GLN A 278 26.60 1.75 -30.93
N MET A 279 27.06 1.22 -32.07
CA MET A 279 28.08 0.16 -32.10
C MET A 279 29.42 0.64 -31.53
N ILE A 280 29.82 1.88 -31.83
CA ILE A 280 31.02 2.53 -31.27
C ILE A 280 30.86 2.67 -29.76
N LYS A 281 29.74 3.21 -29.28
CA LYS A 281 29.44 3.38 -27.84
C LYS A 281 29.49 2.07 -27.07
N ASN A 282 29.12 0.94 -27.69
CA ASN A 282 29.18 -0.39 -27.08
C ASN A 282 30.57 -1.07 -27.23
N GLY A 283 31.55 -0.40 -27.82
CA GLY A 283 32.92 -0.92 -27.96
C GLY A 283 33.10 -2.00 -29.01
N MET A 284 32.17 -2.14 -29.98
CA MET A 284 32.22 -3.24 -30.97
C MET A 284 33.38 -3.13 -31.97
N HIS A 285 34.00 -1.96 -32.08
CA HIS A 285 35.05 -1.65 -33.06
C HIS A 285 36.46 -2.03 -32.59
N LEU A 286 36.63 -2.30 -31.29
CA LEU A 286 37.94 -2.62 -30.72
C LEU A 286 38.23 -4.09 -30.97
N GLY A 287 39.29 -4.40 -31.71
CA GLY A 287 39.75 -5.78 -31.86
C GLY A 287 40.77 -6.19 -30.80
N GLU A 288 41.24 -7.42 -30.93
CA GLU A 288 42.39 -7.96 -30.21
C GLU A 288 43.70 -7.27 -30.62
N LYS A 289 44.75 -7.47 -29.82
CA LYS A 289 46.13 -7.06 -30.15
C LYS A 289 46.56 -7.56 -31.54
N ALA A 290 47.28 -6.72 -32.28
CA ALA A 290 47.69 -6.99 -33.66
C ALA A 290 48.50 -8.30 -33.80
N VAL A 291 49.35 -8.61 -32.81
CA VAL A 291 50.15 -9.85 -32.75
C VAL A 291 49.30 -11.12 -32.78
N LYS A 292 48.09 -11.09 -32.21
CA LYS A 292 47.21 -12.26 -32.11
C LYS A 292 46.21 -12.37 -33.27
N CYS A 293 46.29 -11.47 -34.25
CA CYS A 293 45.33 -11.37 -35.34
C CYS A 293 45.42 -12.57 -36.29
N ASN A 294 44.27 -13.08 -36.73
CA ASN A 294 44.20 -14.09 -37.76
C ASN A 294 44.20 -13.41 -39.15
N ALA A 295 45.05 -13.87 -40.06
CA ALA A 295 45.15 -13.31 -41.42
C ALA A 295 43.80 -13.27 -42.17
N ARG A 296 42.92 -14.26 -41.96
CA ARG A 296 41.60 -14.32 -42.60
C ARG A 296 40.65 -13.21 -42.14
N MET A 297 40.95 -12.52 -41.04
CA MET A 297 40.17 -11.37 -40.56
C MET A 297 40.49 -10.06 -41.28
N LYS A 298 41.51 -10.01 -42.16
CA LYS A 298 41.90 -8.81 -42.93
C LYS A 298 40.71 -8.12 -43.61
N ASN A 299 39.78 -8.90 -44.16
CA ASN A 299 38.59 -8.38 -44.85
C ASN A 299 37.57 -7.69 -43.93
N TYR A 300 37.63 -7.92 -42.62
CA TYR A 300 36.70 -7.34 -41.64
C TYR A 300 37.33 -6.25 -40.77
N VAL A 301 38.64 -6.02 -40.91
CA VAL A 301 39.36 -4.93 -40.26
C VAL A 301 39.28 -3.67 -41.12
N TRP A 302 39.35 -2.50 -40.49
CA TRP A 302 39.42 -1.22 -41.17
C TRP A 302 40.81 -1.04 -41.78
N LEU A 303 40.90 -0.70 -43.06
CA LEU A 303 42.17 -0.44 -43.74
C LEU A 303 42.44 1.07 -43.80
N LYS A 304 43.72 1.46 -43.77
CA LYS A 304 44.15 2.85 -44.01
C LYS A 304 43.90 3.23 -45.47
N LYS A 305 43.31 4.41 -45.69
CA LYS A 305 42.95 4.93 -47.02
C LYS A 305 43.91 5.98 -47.59
N GLN A 306 44.75 6.60 -46.77
CA GLN A 306 45.66 7.68 -47.14
C GLN A 306 47.04 7.46 -46.51
N GLY A 307 48.11 7.93 -47.17
CA GLY A 307 49.52 7.84 -46.75
C GLY A 307 50.30 6.66 -47.38
N GLN A 308 51.58 6.50 -47.02
CA GLN A 308 52.47 5.44 -47.54
C GLN A 308 52.02 4.01 -47.16
N ASN A 309 51.21 3.87 -46.10
CA ASN A 309 50.70 2.59 -45.61
C ASN A 309 49.25 2.33 -46.06
N GLN A 310 48.91 2.63 -47.31
CA GLN A 310 47.61 2.31 -47.89
C GLN A 310 47.34 0.80 -47.86
N ASN A 311 46.09 0.40 -47.68
CA ASN A 311 45.65 -1.00 -47.58
C ASN A 311 46.21 -1.81 -46.40
N ARG A 312 47.02 -1.22 -45.51
CA ARG A 312 47.40 -1.86 -44.24
C ARG A 312 46.28 -1.73 -43.19
N PRO A 313 46.10 -2.74 -42.32
CA PRO A 313 45.16 -2.67 -41.21
C PRO A 313 45.38 -1.44 -40.31
N LEU A 314 44.29 -0.77 -39.96
CA LEU A 314 44.32 0.34 -39.02
C LEU A 314 44.51 -0.21 -37.60
N ILE A 315 45.61 0.21 -36.97
CA ILE A 315 45.99 -0.16 -35.61
C ILE A 315 45.90 1.09 -34.74
N LYS A 316 45.27 0.98 -33.57
CA LYS A 316 45.20 2.03 -32.56
C LYS A 316 45.46 1.43 -31.19
N LYS A 317 46.45 1.94 -30.46
CA LYS A 317 46.91 1.37 -29.18
C LYS A 317 47.19 -0.14 -29.31
N GLU A 318 47.98 -0.52 -30.32
CA GLU A 318 48.36 -1.92 -30.64
C GLU A 318 47.22 -2.89 -30.98
N ARG A 319 45.98 -2.39 -31.11
CA ARG A 319 44.79 -3.20 -31.44
C ARG A 319 44.30 -2.89 -32.84
N HIS A 320 43.81 -3.91 -33.53
CA HIS A 320 43.12 -3.72 -34.80
C HIS A 320 41.75 -3.06 -34.60
N ILE A 321 41.34 -2.23 -35.56
CA ILE A 321 40.00 -1.63 -35.57
C ILE A 321 39.09 -2.43 -36.50
N ILE A 322 38.02 -3.01 -35.97
CA ILE A 322 37.02 -3.76 -36.74
C ILE A 322 36.16 -2.78 -37.55
N ASN A 323 35.89 -3.15 -38.81
CA ASN A 323 35.05 -2.36 -39.70
C ASN A 323 33.55 -2.52 -39.38
N LEU A 324 33.02 -1.53 -38.64
CA LEU A 324 31.62 -1.52 -38.21
C LEU A 324 30.59 -1.48 -39.33
N LEU A 325 30.93 -0.97 -40.53
CA LEU A 325 30.02 -1.00 -41.68
C LEU A 325 29.82 -2.45 -42.14
N LYS A 326 30.91 -3.21 -42.23
CA LYS A 326 30.86 -4.64 -42.53
C LYS A 326 30.18 -5.40 -41.39
N THR A 327 30.52 -5.11 -40.14
CA THR A 327 29.84 -5.67 -38.95
C THR A 327 28.33 -5.52 -39.04
N ARG A 328 27.83 -4.33 -39.37
CA ARG A 328 26.39 -4.09 -39.48
C ARG A 328 25.75 -4.90 -40.61
N ARG A 329 26.39 -4.97 -41.78
CA ARG A 329 25.89 -5.75 -42.92
C ARG A 329 25.78 -7.22 -42.52
N CYS A 330 26.85 -7.77 -41.93
CA CYS A 330 26.90 -9.13 -41.41
C CYS A 330 25.84 -9.39 -40.33
N LEU A 331 25.72 -8.49 -39.35
CA LEU A 331 24.73 -8.57 -38.28
C LEU A 331 23.30 -8.56 -38.83
N ASN A 332 22.99 -7.72 -39.81
CA ASN A 332 21.67 -7.70 -40.43
C ASN A 332 21.38 -9.00 -41.21
N LYS A 333 22.34 -9.52 -41.96
CA LYS A 333 22.22 -10.81 -42.65
C LYS A 333 21.97 -11.94 -41.65
N ALA A 334 22.73 -11.96 -40.56
CA ALA A 334 22.59 -12.90 -39.46
C ALA A 334 21.20 -12.81 -38.81
N LEU A 335 20.75 -11.61 -38.41
CA LEU A 335 19.43 -11.37 -37.81
C LEU A 335 18.29 -11.86 -38.70
N THR A 336 18.42 -11.67 -40.01
CA THR A 336 17.42 -12.09 -41.00
C THR A 336 17.34 -13.62 -41.04
N GLN A 337 18.48 -14.29 -41.16
CA GLN A 337 18.52 -15.75 -41.21
C GLN A 337 18.07 -16.38 -39.88
N LEU A 338 18.51 -15.82 -38.76
CA LEU A 338 18.12 -16.24 -37.42
C LEU A 338 16.60 -16.13 -37.22
N SER A 339 15.97 -15.06 -37.74
CA SER A 339 14.51 -14.92 -37.73
C SER A 339 13.79 -15.98 -38.58
N LYS A 340 14.36 -16.38 -39.73
CA LYS A 340 13.82 -17.48 -40.56
C LYS A 340 13.86 -18.80 -39.81
N TYR A 341 14.95 -19.11 -39.12
CA TYR A 341 15.04 -20.32 -38.31
C TYR A 341 14.05 -20.34 -37.14
N ALA A 342 13.85 -19.20 -36.48
CA ALA A 342 12.85 -19.07 -35.41
C ALA A 342 11.41 -19.22 -35.94
N LEU A 343 11.11 -18.69 -37.13
CA LEU A 343 9.82 -18.86 -37.81
C LEU A 343 9.55 -20.34 -38.17
N LYS A 344 10.57 -21.05 -38.65
CA LYS A 344 10.52 -22.51 -38.89
C LYS A 344 10.35 -23.31 -37.60
N GLY A 345 10.56 -22.69 -36.43
CA GLY A 345 10.42 -23.35 -35.15
C GLY A 345 11.63 -24.13 -34.69
N ARG A 346 12.81 -23.84 -35.24
CA ARG A 346 14.07 -24.43 -34.77
C ARG A 346 14.41 -23.90 -33.38
N THR A 347 15.06 -24.76 -32.61
CA THR A 347 15.61 -24.48 -31.28
C THR A 347 17.01 -23.91 -31.41
N PHE A 348 17.40 -23.05 -30.46
CA PHE A 348 18.71 -22.40 -30.47
C PHE A 348 19.58 -22.90 -29.31
N LEU A 349 20.89 -22.98 -29.53
CA LEU A 349 21.89 -23.32 -28.52
C LEU A 349 22.87 -22.16 -28.37
N PHE A 350 22.82 -21.46 -27.25
CA PHE A 350 23.74 -20.36 -26.95
C PHE A 350 24.98 -20.87 -26.23
N ILE A 351 26.16 -20.62 -26.77
CA ILE A 351 27.43 -21.16 -26.30
C ILE A 351 28.39 -20.00 -26.04
N GLY A 352 28.99 -19.98 -24.86
CA GLY A 352 30.08 -19.06 -24.54
C GLY A 352 30.45 -19.07 -23.08
N THR A 353 31.62 -19.59 -22.81
CA THR A 353 32.19 -19.81 -21.47
C THR A 353 33.06 -18.64 -21.02
N LYS A 354 33.43 -17.73 -21.94
CA LYS A 354 34.11 -16.47 -21.61
C LYS A 354 33.39 -15.75 -20.46
N LYS A 355 34.14 -15.32 -19.45
CA LYS A 355 33.65 -14.57 -18.26
C LYS A 355 32.70 -13.40 -18.61
N PRO A 356 33.00 -12.51 -19.60
CA PRO A 356 32.09 -11.43 -19.99
C PRO A 356 30.79 -11.93 -20.67
N ALA A 357 30.81 -13.11 -21.29
CA ALA A 357 29.69 -13.68 -22.04
C ALA A 357 28.79 -14.58 -21.19
N SER A 358 29.36 -15.34 -20.26
CA SER A 358 28.71 -16.43 -19.52
C SER A 358 27.33 -16.06 -18.95
N GLY A 359 27.27 -14.97 -18.18
CA GLY A 359 26.00 -14.52 -17.59
C GLY A 359 25.00 -13.96 -18.61
N LEU A 360 25.47 -13.37 -19.71
CA LEU A 360 24.62 -12.80 -20.76
C LEU A 360 23.98 -13.90 -21.61
N ILE A 361 24.71 -14.98 -21.87
CA ILE A 361 24.25 -16.14 -22.63
C ILE A 361 23.14 -16.88 -21.91
N ALA A 362 23.34 -17.20 -20.63
CA ALA A 362 22.31 -17.83 -19.81
C ALA A 362 21.04 -16.97 -19.78
N ARG A 363 21.20 -15.65 -19.61
CA ARG A 363 20.10 -14.68 -19.63
C ARG A 363 19.37 -14.63 -20.97
N ALA A 364 20.10 -14.54 -22.08
CA ALA A 364 19.53 -14.48 -23.43
C ALA A 364 18.74 -15.75 -23.77
N SER A 365 19.30 -16.92 -23.42
CA SER A 365 18.63 -18.21 -23.61
C SER A 365 17.34 -18.30 -22.80
N LEU A 366 17.37 -17.96 -21.51
CA LEU A 366 16.19 -18.01 -20.64
C LEU A 366 15.05 -17.13 -21.17
N PHE A 367 15.36 -15.92 -21.65
CA PHE A 367 14.34 -15.03 -22.20
C PHE A 367 13.78 -15.48 -23.55
N SER A 368 14.47 -16.34 -24.29
CA SER A 368 13.98 -16.83 -25.58
C SER A 368 12.96 -17.98 -25.45
N LYS A 369 12.84 -18.60 -24.27
CA LYS A 369 11.97 -19.74 -23.91
C LYS A 369 12.20 -21.06 -24.66
N THR A 370 12.68 -21.04 -25.90
CA THR A 370 12.89 -22.22 -26.76
C THR A 370 14.37 -22.47 -27.06
N SER A 371 15.27 -22.00 -26.20
CA SER A 371 16.71 -22.12 -26.41
C SER A 371 17.38 -22.71 -25.18
N PHE A 372 18.52 -23.32 -25.45
CA PHE A 372 19.40 -23.97 -24.49
C PHE A 372 20.70 -23.19 -24.41
N PHE A 373 21.49 -23.41 -23.36
CA PHE A 373 22.76 -22.73 -23.24
C PHE A 373 23.85 -23.55 -22.57
N VAL A 374 25.10 -23.19 -22.88
CA VAL A 374 26.32 -23.61 -22.18
C VAL A 374 27.15 -22.37 -21.92
N ASN A 375 27.39 -22.06 -20.65
CA ASN A 375 28.05 -20.82 -20.23
C ASN A 375 29.25 -21.01 -19.30
N THR A 376 29.60 -22.25 -18.94
CA THR A 376 30.63 -22.55 -17.94
C THR A 376 31.83 -23.27 -18.53
N ARG A 377 31.64 -24.48 -19.07
CA ARG A 377 32.65 -25.23 -19.80
C ARG A 377 31.97 -26.13 -20.82
N TRP A 378 32.47 -26.15 -22.05
CA TRP A 378 32.11 -27.17 -23.02
C TRP A 378 32.88 -28.46 -22.72
N LEU A 379 32.16 -29.54 -22.42
CA LEU A 379 32.75 -30.86 -22.30
C LEU A 379 32.78 -31.51 -23.68
N GLY A 380 33.94 -32.05 -24.08
CA GLY A 380 34.05 -32.77 -25.34
C GLY A 380 33.06 -33.93 -25.39
N GLY A 381 32.36 -34.06 -26.50
CA GLY A 381 31.30 -35.05 -26.68
C GLY A 381 29.93 -34.62 -26.18
N MET A 382 29.73 -33.33 -25.86
CA MET A 382 28.45 -32.82 -25.36
C MET A 382 27.29 -33.06 -26.31
N LEU A 383 27.52 -32.99 -27.63
CA LEU A 383 26.51 -33.25 -28.64
C LEU A 383 26.73 -34.57 -29.38
N THR A 384 27.99 -35.00 -29.57
CA THR A 384 28.30 -36.23 -30.30
C THR A 384 28.09 -37.49 -29.45
N ASN A 385 28.42 -37.46 -28.16
CA ASN A 385 28.19 -38.56 -27.20
C ASN A 385 26.90 -38.34 -26.37
N TRP A 386 25.79 -38.08 -27.06
CA TRP A 386 24.53 -37.69 -26.41
C TRP A 386 23.99 -38.75 -25.43
N LYS A 387 24.15 -40.05 -25.70
CA LYS A 387 23.66 -41.14 -24.82
C LYS A 387 24.29 -41.06 -23.42
N THR A 388 25.58 -40.77 -23.32
CA THR A 388 26.30 -40.63 -22.04
C THR A 388 25.93 -39.34 -21.32
N ILE A 389 25.76 -38.26 -22.08
CA ILE A 389 25.32 -36.96 -21.56
C ILE A 389 23.89 -37.05 -21.02
N LEU A 390 23.00 -37.76 -21.70
CA LEU A 390 21.64 -38.05 -21.24
C LEU A 390 21.63 -38.76 -19.88
N LYS A 391 22.48 -39.79 -19.68
CA LYS A 391 22.65 -40.47 -18.38
C LYS A 391 23.15 -39.53 -17.28
N SER A 392 23.94 -38.51 -17.63
CA SER A 392 24.43 -37.50 -16.68
C SER A 392 23.35 -36.46 -16.36
N ILE A 393 22.53 -36.08 -17.33
CA ILE A 393 21.40 -35.17 -17.15
C ILE A 393 20.27 -35.82 -16.34
N SER A 394 19.97 -37.11 -16.57
CA SER A 394 18.92 -37.81 -15.83
C SER A 394 19.17 -37.80 -14.33
N LYS A 395 20.43 -37.95 -13.91
CA LYS A 395 20.88 -37.88 -12.51
C LYS A 395 20.56 -36.54 -11.83
N ILE A 396 20.55 -35.43 -12.57
CA ILE A 396 20.33 -34.09 -11.99
C ILE A 396 18.94 -33.51 -12.24
N ARG A 397 18.20 -34.05 -13.21
CA ARG A 397 16.83 -33.65 -13.53
C ARG A 397 15.89 -33.51 -12.32
N PRO A 398 15.86 -34.43 -11.33
CA PRO A 398 14.98 -34.26 -10.16
C PRO A 398 15.32 -33.00 -9.36
N ILE A 399 16.61 -32.74 -9.13
CA ILE A 399 17.10 -31.57 -8.39
C ILE A 399 16.75 -30.28 -9.14
N LEU A 400 16.92 -30.26 -10.47
CA LEU A 400 16.53 -29.10 -11.27
C LEU A 400 15.02 -28.83 -11.22
N LYS A 401 14.18 -29.88 -11.17
CA LYS A 401 12.73 -29.75 -11.06
C LYS A 401 12.30 -29.14 -9.71
N GLU A 402 12.92 -29.58 -8.61
CA GLU A 402 12.70 -29.01 -7.28
C GLU A 402 13.14 -27.55 -7.20
N LYS A 403 14.34 -27.23 -7.72
CA LYS A 403 14.82 -25.85 -7.83
C LYS A 403 13.86 -24.97 -8.63
N GLN A 404 13.34 -25.48 -9.74
CA GLN A 404 12.36 -24.75 -10.57
C GLN A 404 11.06 -24.49 -9.81
N LYS A 405 10.54 -25.46 -9.04
CA LYS A 405 9.35 -25.27 -8.18
C LYS A 405 9.58 -24.15 -7.15
N ILE A 406 10.68 -24.23 -6.40
CA ILE A 406 11.01 -23.21 -5.39
C ILE A 406 11.14 -21.83 -6.03
N VAL A 407 11.83 -21.72 -7.16
CA VAL A 407 11.96 -20.45 -7.91
C VAL A 407 10.60 -19.94 -8.39
N ALA A 408 9.69 -20.82 -8.83
CA ALA A 408 8.34 -20.44 -9.22
C ALA A 408 7.55 -19.89 -8.03
N ASP A 409 7.54 -20.60 -6.88
CA ASP A 409 6.85 -20.16 -5.66
C ASP A 409 7.36 -18.80 -5.17
N ILE A 410 8.67 -18.59 -5.27
CA ILE A 410 9.31 -17.31 -4.96
C ILE A 410 8.82 -16.20 -5.88
N LEU A 411 8.80 -16.44 -7.20
CA LEU A 411 8.37 -15.45 -8.19
C LEU A 411 6.89 -15.11 -8.01
N ASP A 412 6.05 -16.09 -7.67
CA ASP A 412 4.63 -15.90 -7.40
C ASP A 412 4.42 -15.07 -6.12
N LYS A 413 5.10 -15.39 -5.02
CA LYS A 413 5.09 -14.57 -3.80
C LYS A 413 5.52 -13.13 -4.09
N ARG A 414 6.60 -12.94 -4.87
CA ARG A 414 7.07 -11.61 -5.31
C ARG A 414 5.99 -10.87 -6.11
N GLN A 415 5.29 -11.56 -7.00
CA GLN A 415 4.23 -10.98 -7.83
C GLN A 415 3.02 -10.56 -6.98
N ILE A 416 2.59 -11.40 -6.03
CA ILE A 416 1.49 -11.10 -5.11
C ILE A 416 1.80 -9.84 -4.28
N ILE A 417 2.99 -9.75 -3.70
CA ILE A 417 3.43 -8.58 -2.92
C ILE A 417 3.42 -7.32 -3.79
N LYS A 418 3.99 -7.41 -5.00
CA LYS A 418 4.02 -6.29 -5.95
C LYS A 418 2.61 -5.80 -6.29
N VAL A 419 1.68 -6.71 -6.59
CA VAL A 419 0.28 -6.37 -6.89
C VAL A 419 -0.39 -5.71 -5.67
N ARG A 420 -0.19 -6.24 -4.47
CA ARG A 420 -0.72 -5.67 -3.22
C ARG A 420 -0.22 -4.24 -2.98
N LEU A 421 1.08 -3.99 -3.17
CA LEU A 421 1.67 -2.66 -3.03
C LEU A 421 1.11 -1.66 -4.03
N ILE A 422 0.97 -2.06 -5.30
CA ILE A 422 0.36 -1.23 -6.34
C ILE A 422 -1.10 -0.89 -5.98
N LYS A 423 -1.89 -1.90 -5.56
CA LYS A 423 -3.29 -1.70 -5.13
C LYS A 423 -3.38 -0.73 -3.96
N LYS A 424 -2.52 -0.85 -2.95
CA LYS A 424 -2.47 0.05 -1.79
C LYS A 424 -2.11 1.48 -2.21
N ALA A 425 -1.13 1.65 -3.09
CA ALA A 425 -0.73 2.96 -3.60
C ALA A 425 -1.85 3.63 -4.42
N LEU A 426 -2.55 2.88 -5.27
CA LEU A 426 -3.71 3.38 -6.02
C LEU A 426 -4.86 3.78 -5.10
N LEU A 427 -5.12 3.00 -4.04
CA LEU A 427 -6.12 3.32 -3.03
C LEU A 427 -5.77 4.62 -2.29
N LEU A 428 -4.50 4.81 -1.91
CA LEU A 428 -4.03 6.05 -1.29
C LEU A 428 -4.21 7.25 -2.23
N LYS A 429 -3.95 7.08 -3.53
CA LYS A 429 -4.21 8.12 -4.55
C LYS A 429 -5.69 8.51 -4.58
N LYS A 430 -6.61 7.53 -4.65
CA LYS A 430 -8.06 7.78 -4.64
C LYS A 430 -8.50 8.52 -3.37
N LYS A 431 -8.04 8.07 -2.21
CA LYS A 431 -8.33 8.74 -0.92
C LYS A 431 -7.79 10.18 -0.89
N SER A 432 -6.56 10.39 -1.35
CA SER A 432 -5.97 11.72 -1.44
C SER A 432 -6.77 12.65 -2.36
N GLN A 433 -7.29 12.14 -3.48
CA GLN A 433 -8.13 12.93 -4.39
C GLN A 433 -9.44 13.35 -3.72
N LEU A 434 -10.13 12.43 -3.03
CA LEU A 434 -11.33 12.75 -2.25
C LEU A 434 -11.07 13.79 -1.15
N ILE A 435 -9.92 13.72 -0.50
CA ILE A 435 -9.53 14.69 0.53
C ILE A 435 -9.28 16.08 -0.09
N LEU A 436 -8.66 16.13 -1.28
CA LEU A 436 -8.44 17.38 -2.02
C LEU A 436 -9.76 17.99 -2.50
N THR A 437 -10.72 17.21 -2.99
CA THR A 437 -12.03 17.73 -3.42
C THR A 437 -12.80 18.31 -2.24
N LYS A 438 -12.86 17.58 -1.12
CA LYS A 438 -13.45 18.10 0.14
C LYS A 438 -12.76 19.36 0.64
N GLY A 439 -11.43 19.39 0.56
CA GLY A 439 -10.64 20.55 0.95
C GLY A 439 -10.88 21.79 0.08
N ARG A 440 -11.00 21.61 -1.24
CA ARG A 440 -11.37 22.70 -2.17
C ARG A 440 -12.75 23.25 -1.85
N PHE A 441 -13.73 22.35 -1.69
CA PHE A 441 -15.08 22.73 -1.29
C PHE A 441 -15.08 23.56 0.00
N LEU A 442 -14.32 23.15 1.02
CA LEU A 442 -14.19 23.93 2.26
C LEU A 442 -13.54 25.30 2.02
N ILE A 443 -12.48 25.37 1.22
CA ILE A 443 -11.83 26.65 0.89
C ILE A 443 -12.83 27.58 0.20
N ASP A 444 -13.63 27.08 -0.74
CA ASP A 444 -14.63 27.87 -1.45
C ASP A 444 -15.75 28.34 -0.50
N GLN A 445 -16.18 27.49 0.44
CA GLN A 445 -17.08 27.87 1.52
C GLN A 445 -16.49 28.95 2.46
N PHE A 446 -15.17 28.98 2.66
CA PHE A 446 -14.50 29.98 3.51
C PHE A 446 -14.10 31.26 2.78
N LYS A 447 -14.07 31.27 1.45
CA LYS A 447 -13.88 32.49 0.64
C LYS A 447 -15.08 33.42 0.74
N ASN A 448 -16.29 32.85 0.82
CA ASN A 448 -17.51 33.61 1.02
C ASN A 448 -17.54 34.14 2.48
N PRO A 449 -17.56 35.48 2.69
CA PRO A 449 -17.46 36.06 4.03
C PRO A 449 -18.69 35.76 4.91
N GLN A 450 -19.88 35.71 4.31
CA GLN A 450 -21.14 35.40 5.00
C GLN A 450 -21.17 33.99 5.59
N THR A 451 -20.79 32.97 4.81
CA THR A 451 -20.73 31.57 5.26
C THR A 451 -19.64 31.36 6.32
N LYS A 452 -18.50 32.06 6.19
CA LYS A 452 -17.44 32.05 7.21
C LYS A 452 -17.91 32.59 8.55
N ALA A 453 -18.66 33.70 8.55
CA ALA A 453 -19.24 34.27 9.77
C ALA A 453 -20.24 33.31 10.41
N GLN A 454 -21.19 32.75 9.64
CA GLN A 454 -22.17 31.78 10.11
C GLN A 454 -21.52 30.52 10.72
N ILE A 455 -20.43 30.01 10.13
CA ILE A 455 -19.70 28.86 10.68
C ILE A 455 -19.04 29.24 12.01
N LEU A 456 -18.43 30.43 12.09
CA LEU A 456 -17.78 30.90 13.31
C LEU A 456 -18.79 31.06 14.46
N GLU A 457 -19.93 31.67 14.20
CA GLU A 457 -21.03 31.80 15.17
C GLU A 457 -21.54 30.44 15.64
N LYS A 458 -21.81 29.51 14.70
CA LYS A 458 -22.21 28.14 15.05
C LYS A 458 -21.18 27.43 15.92
N THR A 459 -19.88 27.62 15.66
CA THR A 459 -18.83 27.01 16.50
C THR A 459 -18.76 27.63 17.89
N LYS A 460 -18.91 28.96 18.01
CA LYS A 460 -18.97 29.67 19.30
C LYS A 460 -20.19 29.22 20.11
N ALA A 461 -21.38 29.19 19.49
CA ALA A 461 -22.62 28.73 20.11
C ALA A 461 -22.53 27.28 20.61
N LEU A 462 -21.96 26.36 19.82
CA LEU A 462 -21.74 24.98 20.25
C LEU A 462 -20.73 24.86 21.39
N SER A 463 -19.71 25.73 21.43
CA SER A 463 -18.74 25.76 22.52
C SER A 463 -19.34 26.29 23.82
N LEU A 464 -20.18 27.34 23.75
CA LEU A 464 -20.91 27.88 24.89
C LEU A 464 -21.90 26.86 25.45
N LYS A 465 -22.74 26.28 24.57
CA LYS A 465 -23.69 25.21 24.95
C LYS A 465 -23.01 23.98 25.56
N ARG A 466 -21.78 23.67 25.15
CA ARG A 466 -20.99 22.61 25.80
C ARG A 466 -20.60 22.97 27.23
N LYS A 467 -20.19 24.21 27.50
CA LYS A 467 -19.81 24.65 28.85
C LYS A 467 -21.02 24.60 29.78
N GLU A 468 -22.13 25.16 29.34
CA GLU A 468 -23.42 25.15 30.05
C GLU A 468 -23.88 23.72 30.41
N LEU A 469 -23.86 22.79 29.43
CA LEU A 469 -24.23 21.40 29.69
C LEU A 469 -23.29 20.70 30.69
N VAL A 470 -22.01 21.06 30.69
CA VAL A 470 -21.04 20.49 31.63
C VAL A 470 -21.29 21.02 33.04
N GLU A 471 -21.55 22.32 33.19
CA GLU A 471 -21.92 22.95 34.47
C GLU A 471 -23.21 22.36 35.04
N ASN A 472 -24.25 22.18 34.21
CA ASN A 472 -25.50 21.52 34.60
C ASN A 472 -25.26 20.07 35.06
N CYS A 473 -24.46 19.30 34.32
CA CYS A 473 -24.06 17.95 34.72
C CYS A 473 -23.35 17.93 36.09
N TYR A 474 -22.44 18.87 36.35
CA TYR A 474 -21.77 18.98 37.65
C TYR A 474 -22.78 19.23 38.78
N SER A 475 -23.74 20.13 38.58
CA SER A 475 -24.79 20.42 39.56
C SER A 475 -25.70 19.22 39.85
N LEU A 476 -25.99 18.39 38.84
CA LEU A 476 -26.81 17.18 39.00
C LEU A 476 -26.03 16.06 39.72
N LEU A 477 -24.73 15.95 39.46
CA LEU A 477 -23.85 14.98 40.12
C LEU A 477 -23.66 15.30 41.60
N SER A 478 -23.47 16.58 41.96
CA SER A 478 -23.39 16.99 43.37
C SER A 478 -24.70 16.71 44.12
N LYS A 479 -25.86 17.08 43.55
CA LYS A 479 -27.18 16.74 44.10
C LYS A 479 -27.35 15.24 44.29
N ARG A 480 -26.91 14.42 43.33
CA ARG A 480 -26.96 12.96 43.42
C ARG A 480 -26.08 12.41 44.55
N GLN A 481 -24.89 12.95 44.76
CA GLN A 481 -24.00 12.51 45.84
C GLN A 481 -24.65 12.73 47.21
N VAL A 482 -25.26 13.90 47.43
CA VAL A 482 -25.99 14.22 48.66
C VAL A 482 -27.14 13.23 48.90
N LEU A 483 -27.95 12.93 47.87
CA LEU A 483 -29.06 11.98 48.00
C LEU A 483 -28.59 10.53 48.26
N ILE A 484 -27.45 10.12 47.70
CA ILE A 484 -26.86 8.81 47.97
C ILE A 484 -26.40 8.70 49.42
N ALA A 485 -25.79 9.75 49.97
CA ALA A 485 -25.39 9.80 51.38
C ALA A 485 -26.61 9.66 52.30
N LYS A 486 -27.66 10.46 52.09
CA LYS A 486 -28.93 10.35 52.83
C LYS A 486 -29.55 8.95 52.75
N ARG A 487 -29.50 8.30 51.59
CA ARG A 487 -29.99 6.92 51.44
C ARG A 487 -29.19 5.90 52.27
N ARG A 488 -27.88 6.08 52.41
CA ARG A 488 -27.02 5.21 53.25
C ARG A 488 -27.36 5.39 54.73
N GLU A 489 -27.52 6.62 55.17
CA GLU A 489 -27.93 6.95 56.55
C GLU A 489 -29.27 6.32 56.90
N LEU A 490 -30.29 6.48 56.05
CA LEU A 490 -31.61 5.86 56.27
C LEU A 490 -31.54 4.33 56.28
N MET A 491 -30.71 3.72 55.42
CA MET A 491 -30.49 2.27 55.45
C MET A 491 -29.93 1.81 56.78
N TYR A 492 -28.89 2.49 57.27
CA TYR A 492 -28.26 2.18 58.55
C TYR A 492 -29.27 2.30 59.70
N GLN A 493 -30.03 3.39 59.76
CA GLN A 493 -31.07 3.58 60.77
C GLN A 493 -32.14 2.47 60.71
N SER A 494 -32.56 2.07 59.51
CA SER A 494 -33.53 0.98 59.34
C SER A 494 -33.01 -0.39 59.79
N LEU A 495 -31.71 -0.67 59.60
CA LEU A 495 -31.08 -1.91 60.05
C LEU A 495 -31.03 -1.97 61.58
N VAL A 496 -30.57 -0.90 62.21
CA VAL A 496 -30.52 -0.79 63.68
C VAL A 496 -31.90 -0.98 64.30
N LEU A 497 -32.94 -0.37 63.71
CA LEU A 497 -34.32 -0.55 64.19
C LEU A 497 -34.83 -1.97 64.01
N LYS A 498 -34.46 -2.65 62.92
CA LYS A 498 -34.86 -4.03 62.66
C LYS A 498 -34.22 -5.01 63.65
N GLU A 499 -32.94 -4.81 63.98
CA GLU A 499 -32.24 -5.60 65.00
C GLU A 499 -32.89 -5.42 66.38
N LYS A 500 -33.17 -4.17 66.78
CA LYS A 500 -33.92 -3.88 68.03
C LYS A 500 -35.29 -4.55 68.02
N GLY A 501 -36.01 -4.51 66.89
CA GLY A 501 -37.28 -5.18 66.72
C GLY A 501 -37.19 -6.71 66.91
N LEU A 502 -36.13 -7.34 66.40
CA LEU A 502 -35.89 -8.78 66.56
C LEU A 502 -35.61 -9.14 68.03
N GLN A 503 -34.75 -8.39 68.72
CA GLN A 503 -34.43 -8.61 70.14
C GLN A 503 -35.68 -8.49 71.03
N ILE A 504 -36.50 -7.46 70.78
CA ILE A 504 -37.77 -7.26 71.51
C ILE A 504 -38.76 -8.37 71.15
N GLY A 505 -38.81 -8.79 69.89
CA GLY A 505 -39.66 -9.91 69.44
C GLY A 505 -39.29 -11.25 70.10
N THR A 506 -37.99 -11.55 70.26
CA THR A 506 -37.55 -12.75 71.00
C THR A 506 -37.91 -12.68 72.47
N ARG A 507 -37.73 -11.50 73.09
CA ARG A 507 -38.13 -11.27 74.49
C ARG A 507 -39.63 -11.43 74.69
N TYR A 508 -40.44 -10.87 73.78
CA TYR A 508 -41.90 -10.99 73.79
C TYR A 508 -42.35 -12.46 73.72
N LYS A 509 -41.75 -13.27 72.83
CA LYS A 509 -42.04 -14.71 72.73
C LYS A 509 -41.70 -15.47 74.02
N ASN A 510 -40.59 -15.14 74.66
CA ASN A 510 -40.19 -15.77 75.93
C ASN A 510 -41.17 -15.40 77.06
N LEU A 511 -41.53 -14.13 77.20
CA LEU A 511 -42.52 -13.67 78.19
C LEU A 511 -43.89 -14.33 77.97
N LEU A 512 -44.30 -14.53 76.72
CA LEU A 512 -45.55 -15.22 76.40
C LEU A 512 -45.51 -16.71 76.82
N ARG A 513 -44.38 -17.39 76.60
CA ARG A 513 -44.17 -18.77 77.09
C ARG A 513 -44.23 -18.83 78.62
N GLU A 514 -43.58 -17.90 79.31
CA GLU A 514 -43.63 -17.80 80.77
C GLU A 514 -45.07 -17.60 81.26
N LEU A 515 -45.83 -16.70 80.63
CA LEU A 515 -47.24 -16.47 80.97
C LEU A 515 -48.07 -17.74 80.83
N ILE A 516 -47.86 -18.52 79.75
CA ILE A 516 -48.55 -19.80 79.56
C ILE A 516 -48.21 -20.77 80.70
N ILE A 517 -46.94 -20.90 81.06
CA ILE A 517 -46.49 -21.77 82.17
C ILE A 517 -47.14 -21.33 83.48
N TYR A 518 -47.11 -20.03 83.79
CA TYR A 518 -47.73 -19.48 84.99
C TYR A 518 -49.25 -19.68 85.02
N SER A 519 -49.94 -19.51 83.89
CA SER A 519 -51.39 -19.75 83.78
C SER A 519 -51.78 -21.21 84.04
N LYS A 520 -50.92 -22.16 83.64
CA LYS A 520 -51.14 -23.60 83.88
C LYS A 520 -50.96 -23.91 85.37
N LYS A 521 -49.86 -23.46 85.97
CA LYS A 521 -49.58 -23.62 87.41
C LYS A 521 -50.66 -23.00 88.28
N LEU A 522 -51.15 -21.82 87.91
CA LEU A 522 -52.22 -21.13 88.64
C LEU A 522 -53.54 -21.91 88.59
N ARG A 523 -53.89 -22.51 87.45
CA ARG A 523 -55.05 -23.42 87.35
C ARG A 523 -54.89 -24.62 88.28
N GLU A 524 -53.74 -25.30 88.23
CA GLU A 524 -53.42 -26.42 89.11
C GLU A 524 -53.56 -26.04 90.59
N LEU A 525 -53.02 -24.89 91.01
CA LEU A 525 -53.13 -24.39 92.39
C LEU A 525 -54.57 -24.02 92.79
N LYS A 526 -55.36 -23.44 91.88
CA LYS A 526 -56.79 -23.13 92.14
C LYS A 526 -57.61 -24.40 92.36
N TYR A 527 -57.39 -25.46 91.56
CA TYR A 527 -58.01 -26.77 91.79
C TYR A 527 -57.62 -27.36 93.15
N LEU A 528 -56.33 -27.29 93.52
CA LEU A 528 -55.86 -27.73 94.83
C LEU A 528 -56.50 -26.94 95.98
N LEU A 529 -56.71 -25.63 95.82
CA LEU A 529 -57.39 -24.80 96.81
C LEU A 529 -58.86 -25.21 96.98
N ILE A 530 -59.59 -25.45 95.88
CA ILE A 530 -60.98 -25.94 95.90
C ILE A 530 -61.06 -27.26 96.65
N LEU A 531 -60.21 -28.22 96.30
CA LEU A 531 -60.12 -29.51 97.00
C LEU A 531 -59.84 -29.32 98.49
N SER A 532 -58.88 -28.45 98.85
CA SER A 532 -58.55 -28.20 100.26
C SER A 532 -59.72 -27.62 101.05
N ASN A 533 -60.54 -26.77 100.43
CA ASN A 533 -61.73 -26.16 101.04
C ASN A 533 -62.88 -27.16 101.13
N GLU A 534 -63.10 -28.00 100.13
CA GLU A 534 -64.10 -29.08 100.18
C GLU A 534 -63.76 -30.07 101.31
N ILE A 535 -62.50 -30.49 101.42
CA ILE A 535 -62.03 -31.34 102.52
C ILE A 535 -62.25 -30.65 103.87
N LYS A 536 -61.99 -29.33 103.95
CA LYS A 536 -62.22 -28.55 105.18
C LYS A 536 -63.72 -28.43 105.50
N ASN A 537 -64.57 -28.24 104.51
CA ASN A 537 -66.04 -28.16 104.67
C ASN A 537 -66.61 -29.51 105.10
N ILE A 538 -66.14 -30.62 104.53
CA ILE A 538 -66.49 -31.98 104.98
C ILE A 538 -66.10 -32.16 106.44
N LYS A 539 -64.88 -31.75 106.83
CA LYS A 539 -64.43 -31.80 108.23
C LYS A 539 -65.25 -30.89 109.17
N ASN A 540 -65.70 -29.74 108.70
CA ASN A 540 -66.50 -28.81 109.50
C ASN A 540 -67.94 -29.32 109.66
N LYS A 541 -68.59 -29.76 108.59
CA LYS A 541 -69.90 -30.44 108.66
C LYS A 541 -69.87 -31.65 109.56
N ALA A 542 -68.80 -32.44 109.50
CA ALA A 542 -68.60 -33.56 110.41
C ALA A 542 -68.55 -33.12 111.88
N ARG A 543 -67.95 -31.96 112.19
CA ARG A 543 -67.90 -31.41 113.55
C ARG A 543 -69.24 -30.84 114.00
N GLU A 544 -69.97 -30.17 113.10
CA GLU A 544 -71.32 -29.65 113.34
C GLU A 544 -72.33 -30.78 113.61
N GLU A 545 -72.14 -31.93 112.96
CA GLU A 545 -72.92 -33.16 113.18
C GLU A 545 -72.41 -34.03 114.36
N ASN A 546 -71.47 -33.54 115.19
CA ASN A 546 -70.83 -34.27 116.31
C ASN A 546 -70.25 -35.66 115.94
N LYS A 547 -69.69 -35.80 114.74
CA LYS A 547 -69.03 -37.03 114.26
C LYS A 547 -67.54 -37.04 114.61
N GLU A 548 -67.03 -38.13 115.20
CA GLU A 548 -65.59 -38.28 115.47
C GLU A 548 -64.77 -38.44 114.17
N ILE A 549 -63.65 -37.71 114.06
CA ILE A 549 -62.76 -37.73 112.89
C ILE A 549 -61.48 -38.51 113.23
N LEU A 550 -61.33 -39.71 112.67
CA LEU A 550 -60.12 -40.53 112.85
C LEU A 550 -59.11 -40.30 111.72
N ASN A 551 -57.88 -39.91 112.10
CA ASN A 551 -56.78 -39.72 111.16
C ASN A 551 -55.90 -40.99 111.09
N ILE A 552 -55.98 -41.72 109.98
CA ILE A 552 -55.30 -43.02 109.83
C ILE A 552 -54.17 -42.93 108.79
N SER A 553 -53.11 -43.74 108.96
CA SER A 553 -52.01 -43.86 108.00
C SER A 553 -52.45 -44.62 106.73
N TYR A 554 -51.83 -44.31 105.59
CA TYR A 554 -52.25 -44.85 104.29
C TYR A 554 -52.32 -46.39 104.20
N PRO A 555 -51.38 -47.18 104.78
CA PRO A 555 -51.48 -48.65 104.77
C PRO A 555 -52.74 -49.17 105.47
N LYS A 556 -53.05 -48.61 106.65
CA LYS A 556 -54.23 -48.96 107.45
C LYS A 556 -55.55 -48.53 106.79
N VAL A 557 -55.57 -47.44 106.02
CA VAL A 557 -56.75 -47.03 105.25
C VAL A 557 -57.04 -48.02 104.12
N LYS A 558 -56.01 -48.59 103.48
CA LYS A 558 -56.18 -49.60 102.41
C LYS A 558 -56.77 -50.91 102.96
N GLU A 559 -56.35 -51.33 104.15
CA GLU A 559 -56.93 -52.47 104.88
C GLU A 559 -58.40 -52.23 105.30
N LEU A 560 -58.74 -51.01 105.72
CA LEU A 560 -60.10 -50.62 106.12
C LEU A 560 -61.09 -50.43 104.97
N VAL A 561 -60.62 -50.16 103.75
CA VAL A 561 -61.50 -50.11 102.56
C VAL A 561 -61.79 -51.51 102.02
N GLN A 562 -60.91 -52.49 102.29
CA GLN A 562 -61.10 -53.89 101.91
C GLN A 562 -62.01 -54.65 102.89
N SER A 563 -62.07 -54.24 104.16
CA SER A 563 -63.06 -54.73 105.12
C SER A 563 -64.30 -53.83 105.06
N SER A 564 -65.45 -54.37 104.68
CA SER A 564 -66.72 -53.63 104.56
C SER A 564 -67.26 -53.19 105.92
N PHE A 565 -66.68 -52.13 106.49
CA PHE A 565 -67.08 -51.53 107.76
C PHE A 565 -68.40 -50.76 107.57
N ALA A 566 -69.51 -51.37 108.00
CA ALA A 566 -70.85 -50.79 107.87
C ALA A 566 -71.06 -49.65 108.87
N GLY A 567 -71.23 -48.42 108.36
CA GLY A 567 -71.69 -47.26 109.14
C GLY A 567 -70.81 -45.99 109.09
N SER A 568 -69.58 -46.07 108.58
CA SER A 568 -68.65 -44.94 108.49
C SER A 568 -68.39 -44.50 107.05
N SER A 569 -68.46 -43.20 106.77
CA SER A 569 -68.17 -42.64 105.45
C SER A 569 -66.66 -42.43 105.28
N ILE A 570 -65.98 -43.32 104.56
CA ILE A 570 -64.55 -43.19 104.25
C ILE A 570 -64.36 -42.21 103.09
N LEU A 571 -63.53 -41.18 103.26
CA LEU A 571 -63.20 -40.26 102.17
C LEU A 571 -62.16 -40.93 101.23
N PRO A 572 -62.49 -41.18 99.95
CA PRO A 572 -61.55 -41.81 99.02
C PRO A 572 -60.36 -40.88 98.72
N ASN A 573 -59.19 -41.49 98.52
CA ASN A 573 -57.98 -40.76 98.19
C ASN A 573 -58.03 -40.26 96.73
N PRO A 574 -57.59 -39.03 96.42
CA PRO A 574 -57.62 -38.53 95.05
C PRO A 574 -56.73 -39.35 94.10
N PRO A 575 -56.99 -39.29 92.78
CA PRO A 575 -56.18 -39.94 91.75
C PRO A 575 -54.68 -39.65 91.88
N LYS A 576 -53.84 -40.59 91.45
CA LYS A 576 -52.37 -40.55 91.60
C LYS A 576 -51.74 -39.24 91.10
N GLU A 577 -52.26 -38.67 90.01
CA GLU A 577 -51.76 -37.41 89.43
C GLU A 577 -52.00 -36.22 90.37
N ILE A 578 -53.21 -36.09 90.92
CA ILE A 578 -53.59 -35.04 91.87
C ILE A 578 -52.84 -35.24 93.19
N LEU A 579 -52.67 -36.48 93.63
CA LEU A 579 -51.89 -36.80 94.83
C LEU A 579 -50.40 -36.44 94.66
N ASN A 580 -49.82 -36.68 93.50
CA ASN A 580 -48.45 -36.23 93.18
C ASN A 580 -48.36 -34.70 93.14
N LEU A 581 -49.35 -34.00 92.60
CA LEU A 581 -49.43 -32.54 92.63
C LEU A 581 -49.53 -32.00 94.07
N ILE A 582 -50.36 -32.63 94.91
CA ILE A 582 -50.47 -32.32 96.34
C ILE A 582 -49.11 -32.52 97.03
N LEU A 583 -48.46 -33.67 96.80
CA LEU A 583 -47.15 -33.97 97.37
C LEU A 583 -46.07 -32.98 96.93
N LEU A 584 -45.99 -32.65 95.64
CA LEU A 584 -45.02 -31.70 95.10
C LEU A 584 -45.24 -30.28 95.64
N THR A 585 -46.50 -29.82 95.70
CA THR A 585 -46.83 -28.49 96.23
C THR A 585 -46.61 -28.40 97.74
N MET A 586 -46.93 -29.46 98.49
CA MET A 586 -46.62 -29.55 99.92
C MET A 586 -45.11 -29.63 100.17
N LYS A 587 -44.39 -30.43 99.38
CA LYS A 587 -42.93 -30.55 99.44
C LYS A 587 -42.25 -29.20 99.24
N ASN A 588 -42.69 -28.40 98.26
CA ASN A 588 -42.19 -27.04 98.04
C ASN A 588 -42.38 -26.08 99.25
N LYS A 589 -43.36 -26.31 100.13
CA LYS A 589 -43.50 -25.51 101.38
C LYS A 589 -42.46 -25.91 102.42
N TYR A 590 -42.19 -27.21 102.57
CA TYR A 590 -41.33 -27.74 103.62
C TYR A 590 -39.84 -27.81 103.21
N GLU A 591 -39.54 -27.93 101.91
CA GLU A 591 -38.17 -27.77 101.38
C GLU A 591 -37.67 -26.33 101.48
N GLY A 592 -38.56 -25.34 101.61
CA GLY A 592 -38.17 -23.98 101.97
C GLY A 592 -37.64 -23.83 103.41
N SER A 593 -37.72 -24.88 104.24
CA SER A 593 -37.36 -24.86 105.67
C SER A 593 -36.28 -25.87 106.10
N TYR A 594 -35.71 -26.68 105.19
CA TYR A 594 -34.60 -27.60 105.51
C TYR A 594 -33.52 -27.57 104.42
N MET A 595 -32.44 -26.83 104.68
CA MET A 595 -31.09 -27.12 104.18
C MET A 595 -30.30 -27.62 105.40
N GLY A 596 -30.32 -28.92 105.68
CA GLY A 596 -29.63 -29.54 106.80
C GLY A 596 -29.88 -31.06 106.83
N THR A 597 -28.78 -31.81 106.82
CA THR A 597 -28.63 -33.28 106.72
C THR A 597 -29.27 -34.08 107.87
N ALA A 598 -29.68 -35.33 107.58
CA ALA A 598 -29.45 -36.57 108.36
C ALA A 598 -30.68 -37.52 108.45
N GLU A 599 -30.40 -38.79 108.10
CA GLU A 599 -30.83 -40.08 108.67
C GLU A 599 -32.24 -40.29 109.25
N ILE A 600 -32.85 -41.41 108.83
CA ILE A 600 -34.09 -41.96 109.37
C ILE A 600 -33.73 -43.15 110.26
N ALA A 601 -34.03 -43.05 111.57
CA ALA A 601 -34.06 -44.18 112.51
C ALA A 601 -35.52 -44.49 112.93
N PRO A 602 -35.84 -45.75 113.31
CA PRO A 602 -37.20 -46.30 113.32
C PRO A 602 -37.99 -45.93 114.59
N LEU A 603 -39.33 -45.90 114.46
CA LEU A 603 -40.25 -45.70 115.59
C LEU A 603 -40.79 -47.05 116.07
N ASP A 604 -40.52 -47.37 117.33
CA ASP A 604 -41.13 -48.48 118.07
C ASP A 604 -42.65 -48.31 118.23
N MET A 605 -43.30 -49.47 118.16
CA MET A 605 -44.70 -49.72 118.47
C MET A 605 -44.87 -49.93 119.97
N ALA A 606 -45.79 -49.20 120.60
CA ALA A 606 -46.53 -49.72 121.74
C ALA A 606 -47.85 -48.98 121.95
N ASN A 607 -48.94 -49.77 121.91
CA ASN A 607 -50.17 -49.72 122.71
C ASN A 607 -51.01 -48.42 122.68
N VAL A 608 -52.33 -48.46 122.53
CA VAL A 608 -53.25 -48.97 123.55
C VAL A 608 -54.63 -49.26 122.94
N ALA A 609 -55.13 -50.44 123.33
CA ALA A 609 -56.49 -50.89 123.62
C ALA A 609 -57.71 -50.32 122.88
N THR A 610 -58.43 -51.28 122.31
CA THR A 610 -59.87 -51.34 122.09
C THR A 610 -60.69 -51.06 123.35
N LYS A 611 -61.64 -50.13 123.28
CA LYS A 611 -62.94 -50.25 123.96
C LYS A 611 -64.06 -49.95 122.97
N SER A 612 -65.08 -50.78 123.06
CA SER A 612 -66.19 -50.99 122.14
C SER A 612 -67.26 -49.91 122.19
N ALA A 613 -67.64 -49.49 120.98
CA ALA A 613 -68.89 -48.94 120.48
C ALA A 613 -70.08 -48.69 121.44
N THR A 614 -70.63 -47.47 121.33
CA THR A 614 -72.02 -47.25 120.87
C THR A 614 -72.15 -45.90 120.13
N ASP A 615 -72.73 -45.96 118.92
CA ASP A 615 -73.43 -44.93 118.13
C ASP A 615 -72.88 -43.49 118.00
N THR A 616 -71.70 -43.35 117.42
CA THR A 616 -71.34 -42.13 116.68
C THR A 616 -70.86 -42.46 115.28
N LYS A 617 -71.42 -41.80 114.25
CA LYS A 617 -71.04 -41.99 112.84
C LYS A 617 -69.61 -41.47 112.62
N VAL A 618 -68.59 -42.31 112.74
CA VAL A 618 -67.17 -41.92 112.59
C VAL A 618 -66.82 -41.61 111.12
N ILE A 619 -66.01 -40.57 110.86
CA ILE A 619 -65.45 -40.27 109.53
C ILE A 619 -63.94 -40.49 109.54
N VAL A 620 -63.45 -41.33 108.61
CA VAL A 620 -62.03 -41.67 108.49
C VAL A 620 -61.39 -40.82 107.38
N VAL A 621 -60.30 -40.12 107.71
CA VAL A 621 -59.54 -39.29 106.77
C VAL A 621 -58.06 -39.67 106.82
N SER A 622 -57.41 -39.75 105.65
CA SER A 622 -55.96 -40.04 105.60
C SER A 622 -55.13 -38.91 106.25
N LYS A 623 -54.03 -39.27 106.92
CA LYS A 623 -53.14 -38.30 107.58
C LYS A 623 -52.61 -37.22 106.61
N LEU A 624 -52.40 -37.55 105.33
CA LEU A 624 -51.94 -36.61 104.29
C LEU A 624 -53.04 -35.62 103.89
N ILE A 625 -54.24 -36.10 103.55
CA ILE A 625 -55.41 -35.27 103.21
C ILE A 625 -55.76 -34.36 104.41
N SER A 626 -55.59 -34.90 105.62
CA SER A 626 -55.83 -34.15 106.84
C SER A 626 -54.84 -33.00 107.05
N LYS A 627 -53.55 -33.20 106.73
CA LYS A 627 -52.53 -32.13 106.72
C LYS A 627 -52.77 -31.13 105.58
N PHE A 628 -53.19 -31.61 104.41
CA PHE A 628 -53.49 -30.78 103.25
C PHE A 628 -54.64 -29.80 103.52
N SER A 629 -55.64 -30.17 104.33
CA SER A 629 -56.73 -29.25 104.70
C SER A 629 -56.25 -28.01 105.50
N ARG A 630 -55.09 -28.08 106.17
CA ARG A 630 -54.46 -26.93 106.87
C ARG A 630 -53.58 -26.09 105.93
N PHE A 631 -53.36 -26.53 104.70
CA PHE A 631 -52.46 -25.92 103.73
C PHE A 631 -53.12 -24.80 102.89
N GLY A 632 -54.45 -24.66 102.98
CA GLY A 632 -55.24 -23.66 102.26
C GLY A 632 -54.72 -22.21 102.31
N PRO A 633 -54.30 -21.65 103.48
CA PRO A 633 -53.77 -20.28 103.54
C PRO A 633 -52.51 -20.09 102.70
N TYR A 634 -51.59 -21.06 102.73
CA TYR A 634 -50.36 -21.02 101.93
C TYR A 634 -50.65 -21.15 100.42
N LEU A 635 -51.66 -21.93 100.02
CA LEU A 635 -52.11 -21.97 98.62
C LEU A 635 -52.67 -20.62 98.18
N LYS A 636 -53.40 -19.90 99.05
CA LYS A 636 -53.89 -18.55 98.74
C LYS A 636 -52.74 -17.56 98.53
N ASP A 637 -51.72 -17.59 99.38
CA ASP A 637 -50.54 -16.71 99.24
C ASP A 637 -49.74 -17.03 97.96
N LEU A 638 -49.56 -18.32 97.64
CA LEU A 638 -48.94 -18.73 96.38
C LEU A 638 -49.76 -18.26 95.18
N ILE A 639 -51.08 -18.47 95.18
CA ILE A 639 -51.96 -18.02 94.09
C ILE A 639 -51.83 -16.50 93.93
N LYS A 640 -51.87 -15.73 95.01
CA LYS A 640 -51.68 -14.27 94.98
C LYS A 640 -50.34 -13.88 94.37
N LYS A 641 -49.24 -14.51 94.78
CA LYS A 641 -47.89 -14.29 94.21
C LYS A 641 -47.82 -14.62 92.71
N TYR A 642 -48.46 -15.70 92.28
CA TYR A 642 -48.54 -16.09 90.87
C TYR A 642 -49.42 -15.13 90.06
N GLU A 643 -50.51 -14.62 90.62
CA GLU A 643 -51.37 -13.59 90.03
C GLU A 643 -50.61 -12.26 89.86
N GLU A 644 -49.89 -11.80 90.89
CA GLU A 644 -49.03 -10.61 90.82
C GLU A 644 -47.90 -10.75 89.78
N ASN A 645 -47.30 -11.92 89.66
CA ASN A 645 -46.29 -12.16 88.61
C ASN A 645 -46.92 -12.19 87.21
N MET A 646 -48.13 -12.71 87.08
CA MET A 646 -48.85 -12.74 85.82
C MET A 646 -49.25 -11.33 85.36
N THR A 647 -49.71 -10.47 86.27
CA THR A 647 -50.02 -9.06 85.95
C THR A 647 -48.74 -8.29 85.56
N LYS A 648 -47.61 -8.52 86.24
CA LYS A 648 -46.30 -7.97 85.84
C LYS A 648 -45.88 -8.42 84.44
N ILE A 649 -46.08 -9.70 84.08
CA ILE A 649 -45.75 -10.19 82.74
C ILE A 649 -46.71 -9.60 81.69
N GLN A 650 -48.00 -9.44 82.01
CA GLN A 650 -48.98 -8.82 81.12
C GLN A 650 -48.66 -7.34 80.85
N THR A 651 -48.26 -6.56 81.85
CA THR A 651 -47.84 -5.16 81.64
C THR A 651 -46.57 -5.08 80.79
N LEU A 652 -45.60 -5.97 81.00
CA LEU A 652 -44.39 -6.07 80.17
C LEU A 652 -44.69 -6.47 78.72
N LEU A 653 -45.66 -7.37 78.50
CA LEU A 653 -46.13 -7.75 77.17
C LEU A 653 -46.81 -6.59 76.47
N ASN A 654 -47.70 -5.86 77.16
CA ASN A 654 -48.36 -4.67 76.61
C ASN A 654 -47.34 -3.60 76.22
N ASN A 655 -46.37 -3.31 77.09
CA ASN A 655 -45.28 -2.38 76.80
C ASN A 655 -44.45 -2.82 75.59
N SER A 656 -44.07 -4.09 75.52
CA SER A 656 -43.32 -4.64 74.40
C SER A 656 -44.11 -4.58 73.08
N SER A 657 -45.42 -4.82 73.12
CA SER A 657 -46.31 -4.71 71.95
C SER A 657 -46.43 -3.27 71.44
N ASN A 658 -46.53 -2.28 72.35
CA ASN A 658 -46.55 -0.86 72.03
C ASN A 658 -45.22 -0.39 71.42
N ILE A 659 -44.09 -0.92 71.90
CA ILE A 659 -42.78 -0.62 71.31
C ILE A 659 -42.67 -1.25 69.91
N LEU A 660 -43.13 -2.50 69.74
CA LEU A 660 -43.15 -3.16 68.43
C LEU A 660 -44.06 -2.44 67.41
N SER A 661 -45.19 -1.88 67.83
CA SER A 661 -46.07 -1.08 66.95
C SER A 661 -45.42 0.24 66.54
N LYS A 662 -44.72 0.93 67.45
CA LYS A 662 -43.91 2.13 67.15
C LYS A 662 -42.73 1.83 66.21
N ILE A 663 -42.07 0.69 66.38
CA ILE A 663 -41.01 0.25 65.47
C ILE A 663 -41.60 -0.05 64.07
N LYS A 664 -42.78 -0.69 64.01
CA LYS A 664 -43.46 -0.96 62.75
C LYS A 664 -43.85 0.33 62.00
N SER A 665 -44.40 1.33 62.69
CA SER A 665 -44.78 2.60 62.06
C SER A 665 -43.57 3.38 61.55
N SER A 666 -42.49 3.47 62.33
CA SER A 666 -41.24 4.11 61.89
C SER A 666 -40.61 3.39 60.70
N LEU A 667 -40.58 2.05 60.68
CA LEU A 667 -40.12 1.28 59.52
C LEU A 667 -40.95 1.57 58.26
N ASN A 668 -42.27 1.73 58.38
CA ASN A 668 -43.12 2.11 57.26
C ASN A 668 -42.79 3.52 56.75
N GLN A 669 -42.59 4.51 57.64
CA GLN A 669 -42.15 5.85 57.26
C GLN A 669 -40.79 5.83 56.52
N TYR A 670 -39.85 5.00 56.96
CA TYR A 670 -38.57 4.81 56.27
C TYR A 670 -38.74 4.22 54.86
N ILE A 671 -39.71 3.32 54.66
CA ILE A 671 -40.03 2.75 53.34
C ILE A 671 -40.53 3.85 52.41
N ASP A 672 -41.40 4.74 52.89
CA ASP A 672 -41.93 5.85 52.08
C ASP A 672 -40.83 6.85 51.70
N LEU A 673 -40.00 7.27 52.66
CA LEU A 673 -38.85 8.15 52.41
C LEU A 673 -37.85 7.52 51.44
N LYS A 674 -37.60 6.21 51.56
CA LYS A 674 -36.77 5.46 50.62
C LYS A 674 -37.36 5.51 49.21
N ASN A 675 -38.66 5.31 49.06
CA ASN A 675 -39.33 5.34 47.76
C ASN A 675 -39.25 6.73 47.12
N GLN A 676 -39.44 7.80 47.90
CA GLN A 676 -39.26 9.18 47.44
C GLN A 676 -37.81 9.45 46.97
N LEU A 677 -36.80 9.03 47.75
CA LEU A 677 -35.39 9.16 47.37
C LEU A 677 -35.04 8.38 46.10
N VAL A 678 -35.58 7.17 45.94
CA VAL A 678 -35.39 6.36 44.73
C VAL A 678 -36.00 7.06 43.51
N SER A 679 -37.19 7.65 43.65
CA SER A 679 -37.81 8.46 42.59
C SER A 679 -36.96 9.66 42.20
N GLN A 680 -36.47 10.44 43.18
CA GLN A 680 -35.58 11.58 42.92
C GLN A 680 -34.26 11.17 42.26
N LEU A 681 -33.63 10.09 42.72
CA LEU A 681 -32.42 9.54 42.10
C LEU A 681 -32.67 9.06 40.67
N ASN A 682 -33.84 8.48 40.39
CA ASN A 682 -34.24 8.08 39.04
C ASN A 682 -34.46 9.31 38.13
N ASN A 683 -35.09 10.38 38.63
CA ASN A 683 -35.25 11.63 37.88
C ASN A 683 -33.91 12.30 37.53
N ILE A 684 -32.94 12.27 38.45
CA ILE A 684 -31.58 12.76 38.16
C ILE A 684 -30.89 11.85 37.14
N LYS A 685 -31.08 10.52 37.24
CA LYS A 685 -30.52 9.56 36.30
C LYS A 685 -31.05 9.78 34.88
N THR A 686 -32.35 9.99 34.70
CA THR A 686 -32.94 10.25 33.37
C THR A 686 -32.42 11.55 32.77
N LYS A 687 -32.36 12.64 33.56
CA LYS A 687 -31.77 13.93 33.13
C LYS A 687 -30.30 13.79 32.71
N LEU A 688 -29.47 13.12 33.50
CA LEU A 688 -28.05 12.88 33.16
C LEU A 688 -27.88 12.04 31.88
N ILE A 689 -28.76 11.06 31.63
CA ILE A 689 -28.73 10.26 30.40
C ILE A 689 -29.08 11.14 29.18
N ALA A 690 -30.08 12.01 29.31
CA ALA A 690 -30.46 12.94 28.25
C ALA A 690 -29.32 13.92 27.92
N GLU A 691 -28.74 14.58 28.94
CA GLU A 691 -27.61 15.49 28.77
C GLU A 691 -26.39 14.80 28.16
N ARG A 692 -26.08 13.55 28.58
CA ARG A 692 -25.00 12.75 27.99
C ARG A 692 -25.16 12.56 26.49
N ASN A 693 -26.38 12.32 26.02
CA ASN A 693 -26.66 12.15 24.59
C ASN A 693 -26.47 13.47 23.83
N ILE A 694 -26.93 14.60 24.39
CA ILE A 694 -26.72 15.93 23.81
C ILE A 694 -25.23 16.27 23.74
N ILE A 695 -24.47 16.04 24.82
CA ILE A 695 -23.02 16.27 24.87
C ILE A 695 -22.29 15.43 23.82
N ARG A 696 -22.70 14.17 23.59
CA ARG A 696 -22.13 13.33 22.51
C ARG A 696 -22.32 14.00 21.15
N VAL A 697 -23.52 14.46 20.83
CA VAL A 697 -23.81 15.14 19.55
C VAL A 697 -22.99 16.42 19.42
N VAL A 698 -22.97 17.28 20.43
CA VAL A 698 -22.17 18.53 20.42
C VAL A 698 -20.68 18.23 20.24
N LYS A 699 -20.15 17.22 20.93
CA LYS A 699 -18.75 16.78 20.81
C LYS A 699 -18.41 16.28 19.41
N THR A 700 -19.30 15.53 18.75
CA THR A 700 -19.08 15.07 17.37
C THR A 700 -19.03 16.24 16.39
N LYS A 701 -19.94 17.22 16.52
CA LYS A 701 -19.95 18.44 15.70
C LYS A 701 -18.67 19.26 15.89
N LEU A 702 -18.24 19.50 17.13
CA LEU A 702 -16.98 20.19 17.43
C LEU A 702 -15.75 19.44 16.88
N LYS A 703 -15.71 18.10 16.98
CA LYS A 703 -14.66 17.28 16.37
C LYS A 703 -14.63 17.41 14.84
N HIS A 704 -15.79 17.50 14.21
CA HIS A 704 -15.89 17.70 12.76
C HIS A 704 -15.28 19.04 12.33
N PHE A 705 -15.63 20.14 13.01
CA PHE A 705 -15.01 21.45 12.76
C PHE A 705 -13.49 21.44 12.98
N ALA A 706 -13.02 20.79 14.06
CA ALA A 706 -11.59 20.62 14.30
C ALA A 706 -10.89 19.78 13.21
N ALA A 707 -11.58 18.80 12.62
CA ALA A 707 -11.06 18.02 11.49
C ALA A 707 -11.01 18.86 10.20
N GLN A 708 -12.02 19.68 9.92
CA GLN A 708 -12.01 20.62 8.78
C GLN A 708 -10.84 21.62 8.89
N LYS A 709 -10.62 22.22 10.08
CA LYS A 709 -9.47 23.12 10.32
C LYS A 709 -8.14 22.42 10.06
N ARG A 710 -7.96 21.19 10.57
CA ARG A 710 -6.76 20.39 10.31
C ARG A 710 -6.60 20.09 8.83
N LEU A 711 -7.67 19.67 8.15
CA LEU A 711 -7.65 19.36 6.73
C LEU A 711 -7.10 20.54 5.92
N ILE A 712 -7.61 21.76 6.15
CA ILE A 712 -7.14 22.97 5.46
C ILE A 712 -5.63 23.18 5.67
N LYS A 713 -5.14 23.02 6.91
CA LYS A 713 -3.69 23.08 7.22
C LYS A 713 -2.87 22.03 6.47
N PHE A 714 -3.44 20.87 6.15
CA PHE A 714 -2.76 19.76 5.47
C PHE A 714 -2.86 19.77 3.94
N LEU A 715 -3.78 20.53 3.34
CA LEU A 715 -4.00 20.56 1.88
C LEU A 715 -2.75 20.86 1.04
N PRO A 716 -1.85 21.79 1.42
CA PRO A 716 -0.64 22.07 0.64
C PRO A 716 0.25 20.83 0.45
N ARG A 717 0.33 19.97 1.47
CA ARG A 717 1.16 18.74 1.45
C ARG A 717 0.59 17.66 0.52
N LEU A 718 -0.73 17.65 0.31
CA LEU A 718 -1.42 16.63 -0.51
C LEU A 718 -1.42 16.94 -2.02
N ARG A 719 -1.07 18.17 -2.42
CA ARG A 719 -1.13 18.63 -3.82
C ARG A 719 -0.28 17.77 -4.78
N TYR A 720 0.84 17.24 -4.30
CA TYR A 720 1.77 16.45 -5.12
C TYR A 720 1.28 15.03 -5.45
N LEU A 721 0.37 14.45 -4.65
CA LEU A 721 -0.07 13.06 -4.76
C LEU A 721 -1.09 12.81 -5.89
N ALA A 722 -1.78 13.84 -6.36
CA ALA A 722 -2.86 13.69 -7.34
C ALA A 722 -2.41 13.73 -8.81
N THR A 723 -1.15 14.06 -9.09
CA THR A 723 -0.65 14.27 -10.47
C THR A 723 -0.47 12.97 -11.26
N PRO A 724 -0.55 12.99 -12.60
CA PRO A 724 -0.24 11.82 -13.46
C PRO A 724 1.20 11.32 -13.25
N LEU A 725 2.15 12.24 -13.02
CA LEU A 725 3.54 11.99 -12.66
C LEU A 725 3.68 11.07 -11.42
N PHE A 726 2.71 11.09 -10.51
CA PHE A 726 2.70 10.22 -9.34
C PHE A 726 2.58 8.73 -9.71
N THR A 727 1.94 8.38 -10.84
CA THR A 727 1.82 6.96 -11.25
C THR A 727 3.18 6.34 -11.59
N ASN A 728 4.03 7.09 -12.29
CA ASN A 728 5.41 6.68 -12.55
C ASN A 728 6.21 6.58 -11.24
N LYS A 729 6.08 7.57 -10.35
CA LYS A 729 6.69 7.52 -9.01
C LYS A 729 6.17 6.37 -8.15
N ILE A 730 4.90 5.95 -8.26
CA ILE A 730 4.37 4.76 -7.58
C ILE A 730 5.10 3.52 -8.09
N THR A 731 5.26 3.37 -9.41
CA THR A 731 5.97 2.21 -9.95
C THR A 731 7.43 2.18 -9.53
N GLU A 732 8.09 3.33 -9.46
CA GLU A 732 9.47 3.47 -8.95
C GLU A 732 9.58 3.18 -7.46
N THR A 733 8.69 3.75 -6.64
CA THR A 733 8.67 3.50 -5.18
C THR A 733 8.32 2.06 -4.87
N VAL A 734 7.35 1.45 -5.57
CA VAL A 734 7.08 0.00 -5.45
C VAL A 734 8.30 -0.80 -5.87
N LYS A 735 9.02 -0.41 -6.93
CA LYS A 735 10.24 -1.09 -7.35
C LYS A 735 11.34 -0.98 -6.27
N ILE A 736 11.52 0.19 -5.67
CA ILE A 736 12.48 0.42 -4.57
C ILE A 736 12.06 -0.38 -3.33
N LEU A 737 10.78 -0.41 -2.99
CA LEU A 737 10.26 -1.19 -1.86
C LEU A 737 10.39 -2.70 -2.10
N MET A 738 10.13 -3.18 -3.31
CA MET A 738 10.41 -4.56 -3.69
C MET A 738 11.90 -4.88 -3.50
N GLN A 739 12.78 -3.98 -3.94
CA GLN A 739 14.23 -4.15 -3.76
C GLN A 739 14.66 -4.12 -2.27
N LYS A 740 14.02 -3.29 -1.44
CA LYS A 740 14.35 -3.10 -0.01
C LYS A 740 13.67 -4.08 0.95
N ILE A 741 12.50 -4.61 0.61
CA ILE A 741 11.72 -5.49 1.51
C ILE A 741 11.85 -6.93 1.06
N VAL A 742 11.80 -7.15 -0.26
CA VAL A 742 11.77 -8.49 -0.83
C VAL A 742 13.17 -8.94 -1.27
N ASP A 743 14.04 -8.04 -1.75
CA ASP A 743 15.37 -8.43 -2.26
C ASP A 743 16.61 -8.26 -1.34
N PRO A 744 16.61 -7.76 -0.09
CA PRO A 744 17.90 -7.46 0.56
C PRO A 744 18.80 -8.66 0.84
N LYS A 745 18.21 -9.82 1.18
CA LYS A 745 18.97 -10.98 1.68
C LYS A 745 18.27 -12.33 1.43
N LEU A 746 17.52 -12.48 0.35
CA LEU A 746 16.98 -13.81 -0.01
C LEU A 746 18.11 -14.70 -0.55
N LYS A 747 18.99 -15.18 0.36
CA LYS A 747 19.66 -16.47 0.22
C LYS A 747 18.55 -17.49 0.28
N TYR A 748 17.96 -17.78 -0.87
CA TYR A 748 17.03 -18.90 -0.96
C TYR A 748 17.81 -20.16 -0.62
N PRO A 749 17.25 -21.06 0.20
CA PRO A 749 17.87 -22.33 0.58
C PRO A 749 17.85 -23.32 -0.60
N ILE A 750 18.27 -22.86 -1.78
CA ILE A 750 18.47 -23.68 -2.97
C ILE A 750 19.55 -24.74 -2.69
N ASP A 751 20.44 -24.45 -1.75
CA ASP A 751 21.45 -25.40 -1.29
C ASP A 751 20.88 -26.45 -0.32
N ASN A 752 19.81 -26.15 0.43
CA ASN A 752 19.16 -27.11 1.33
C ASN A 752 18.53 -28.28 0.57
N ILE A 753 18.15 -28.09 -0.71
CA ILE A 753 17.67 -29.17 -1.59
C ILE A 753 18.70 -30.30 -1.68
N TYR A 754 19.98 -29.93 -1.69
CA TYR A 754 21.06 -30.91 -1.65
C TYR A 754 21.15 -31.56 -0.27
N ASP A 755 21.07 -30.78 0.78
CA ASP A 755 21.28 -31.24 2.16
C ASP A 755 20.15 -32.18 2.63
N GLU A 756 18.90 -31.90 2.30
CA GLU A 756 17.73 -32.76 2.57
C GLU A 756 17.89 -34.15 1.94
N LYS A 757 18.38 -34.23 0.70
CA LYS A 757 18.61 -35.51 0.00
C LYS A 757 19.83 -36.28 0.49
N LEU A 758 20.69 -35.62 1.24
CA LEU A 758 21.97 -36.19 1.67
C LEU A 758 22.00 -36.49 3.17
N GLY A 759 20.95 -36.13 3.92
CA GLY A 759 20.88 -36.28 5.38
C GLY A 759 21.07 -37.71 5.90
N SER A 760 20.70 -38.73 5.10
CA SER A 760 20.88 -40.15 5.46
C SER A 760 22.27 -40.71 5.15
N ASN A 761 23.18 -39.92 4.56
CA ASN A 761 24.54 -40.38 4.21
C ASN A 761 25.57 -39.84 5.21
N SER A 762 26.67 -40.57 5.38
CA SER A 762 27.86 -40.08 6.10
C SER A 762 28.31 -38.71 5.55
N LYS A 763 28.73 -37.80 6.44
CA LYS A 763 29.10 -36.40 6.11
C LYS A 763 30.10 -36.31 4.94
N LYS A 764 31.08 -37.22 4.86
CA LYS A 764 32.07 -37.29 3.76
C LYS A 764 31.42 -37.68 2.42
N VAL A 765 30.55 -38.69 2.44
CA VAL A 765 29.81 -39.16 1.26
C VAL A 765 28.80 -38.12 0.79
N ALA A 766 28.08 -37.50 1.73
CA ALA A 766 27.17 -36.39 1.48
C ALA A 766 27.90 -35.23 0.77
N ALA A 767 29.03 -34.77 1.31
CA ALA A 767 29.81 -33.70 0.71
C ALA A 767 30.30 -34.04 -0.72
N ALA A 768 30.78 -35.27 -0.95
CA ALA A 768 31.21 -35.73 -2.26
C ALA A 768 30.06 -35.77 -3.28
N ARG A 769 28.89 -36.28 -2.88
CA ARG A 769 27.67 -36.31 -3.72
C ARG A 769 27.15 -34.90 -4.01
N LYS A 770 27.14 -34.00 -3.02
CA LYS A 770 26.79 -32.57 -3.19
C LYS A 770 27.67 -31.91 -4.23
N LYS A 771 29.00 -32.04 -4.11
CA LYS A 771 29.96 -31.52 -5.10
C LYS A 771 29.73 -32.09 -6.50
N LYS A 772 29.47 -33.41 -6.59
CA LYS A 772 29.18 -34.08 -7.86
C LYS A 772 27.92 -33.53 -8.52
N TRP A 773 26.83 -33.37 -7.76
CA TRP A 773 25.59 -32.78 -8.27
C TRP A 773 25.74 -31.32 -8.67
N GLN A 774 26.40 -30.49 -7.86
CA GLN A 774 26.70 -29.09 -8.22
C GLN A 774 27.54 -28.99 -9.50
N ARG A 775 28.51 -29.89 -9.69
CA ARG A 775 29.32 -29.96 -10.91
C ARG A 775 28.46 -30.31 -12.13
N LEU A 776 27.58 -31.31 -12.02
CA LEU A 776 26.63 -31.67 -13.08
C LEU A 776 25.66 -30.50 -13.38
N GLU A 777 25.23 -29.75 -12.36
CA GLU A 777 24.35 -28.58 -12.52
C GLU A 777 25.03 -27.50 -13.34
N LYS A 778 26.26 -27.19 -12.94
CA LYS A 778 27.07 -26.14 -13.55
C LYS A 778 27.30 -26.40 -15.03
N TYR A 779 27.47 -27.65 -15.45
CA TYR A 779 27.76 -27.99 -16.85
C TYR A 779 26.51 -28.31 -17.68
N PHE A 780 25.54 -29.03 -17.12
CA PHE A 780 24.41 -29.56 -17.89
C PHE A 780 23.08 -28.84 -17.63
N GLY A 781 22.99 -27.97 -16.63
CA GLY A 781 21.74 -27.28 -16.27
C GLY A 781 21.08 -26.52 -17.44
N GLY A 782 21.89 -25.89 -18.30
CA GLY A 782 21.39 -25.15 -19.46
C GLY A 782 20.95 -26.01 -20.66
N ILE A 783 21.32 -27.30 -20.67
CA ILE A 783 20.98 -28.29 -21.70
C ILE A 783 19.97 -29.32 -21.17
N ALA A 784 19.66 -29.34 -19.87
CA ALA A 784 18.86 -30.41 -19.25
C ALA A 784 17.49 -30.67 -19.93
N ASN A 785 16.86 -29.61 -20.47
CA ASN A 785 15.58 -29.71 -21.18
C ASN A 785 15.70 -30.27 -22.61
N MET A 786 16.91 -30.42 -23.17
CA MET A 786 17.16 -31.09 -24.45
C MET A 786 16.96 -32.60 -24.38
N THR A 787 16.82 -33.19 -23.19
CA THR A 787 16.57 -34.64 -23.00
C THR A 787 15.38 -35.17 -23.78
N LYS A 788 14.39 -34.31 -24.06
CA LYS A 788 13.20 -34.66 -24.84
C LYS A 788 13.44 -34.69 -26.35
N MET A 789 14.62 -34.33 -26.82
CA MET A 789 14.93 -34.18 -28.25
C MET A 789 15.63 -35.43 -28.80
N THR A 790 15.25 -35.81 -30.01
CA THR A 790 15.94 -36.87 -30.77
C THR A 790 17.22 -36.35 -31.43
N LYS A 791 18.15 -37.25 -31.82
CA LYS A 791 19.41 -36.88 -32.50
C LYS A 791 19.17 -36.06 -33.78
N SER A 792 18.11 -36.39 -34.55
CA SER A 792 17.69 -35.66 -35.75
C SER A 792 17.15 -34.25 -35.44
N GLN A 793 16.52 -34.06 -34.28
CA GLN A 793 16.10 -32.72 -33.84
C GLN A 793 17.30 -31.89 -33.37
N ILE A 794 18.30 -32.53 -32.76
CA ILE A 794 19.54 -31.86 -32.32
C ILE A 794 20.34 -31.32 -33.51
N SER A 795 20.46 -32.07 -34.60
CA SER A 795 21.14 -31.57 -35.81
C SER A 795 20.41 -30.39 -36.46
N LYS A 796 19.09 -30.27 -36.25
CA LYS A 796 18.28 -29.12 -36.69
C LYS A 796 18.40 -27.90 -35.76
N ASN A 797 19.15 -27.98 -34.66
CA ASN A 797 19.44 -26.84 -33.81
C ASN A 797 20.22 -25.77 -34.57
N VAL A 798 20.19 -24.56 -34.01
CA VAL A 798 21.01 -23.44 -34.47
C VAL A 798 21.89 -22.98 -33.33
N ALA A 799 23.21 -23.05 -33.50
CA ALA A 799 24.16 -22.63 -32.48
C ALA A 799 24.49 -21.14 -32.61
N ILE A 800 24.61 -20.46 -31.48
CA ILE A 800 25.05 -19.07 -31.36
C ILE A 800 26.27 -19.08 -30.45
N VAL A 801 27.45 -18.82 -31.01
CA VAL A 801 28.74 -18.97 -30.32
C VAL A 801 29.37 -17.60 -30.05
N VAL A 802 29.84 -17.40 -28.83
CA VAL A 802 30.63 -16.23 -28.40
C VAL A 802 31.94 -16.72 -27.81
N GLY A 803 33.08 -16.23 -28.31
CA GLY A 803 34.40 -16.75 -27.93
C GLY A 803 34.81 -17.96 -28.76
N GLN A 804 35.03 -17.79 -30.07
CA GLN A 804 35.29 -18.94 -30.97
C GLN A 804 36.56 -19.72 -30.57
N LYS A 805 37.58 -19.06 -30.02
CA LYS A 805 38.82 -19.72 -29.60
C LYS A 805 38.60 -20.64 -28.40
N GLU A 806 37.90 -20.15 -27.38
CA GLU A 806 37.58 -20.90 -26.16
C GLU A 806 36.60 -22.03 -26.44
N GLU A 807 35.69 -21.85 -27.40
CA GLU A 807 34.65 -22.82 -27.76
C GLU A 807 35.00 -23.68 -28.97
N ILE A 808 36.29 -23.86 -29.30
CA ILE A 808 36.68 -24.54 -30.54
C ILE A 808 36.15 -25.99 -30.61
N ASN A 809 36.06 -26.68 -29.47
CA ASN A 809 35.50 -28.02 -29.39
C ASN A 809 34.00 -28.02 -29.73
N ALA A 810 33.26 -27.03 -29.24
CA ALA A 810 31.85 -26.85 -29.57
C ALA A 810 31.64 -26.57 -31.05
N VAL A 811 32.48 -25.71 -31.63
CA VAL A 811 32.46 -25.38 -33.06
C VAL A 811 32.70 -26.63 -33.91
N ARG A 812 33.72 -27.44 -33.58
CA ARG A 812 34.02 -28.69 -34.30
C ARG A 812 32.90 -29.72 -34.17
N GLU A 813 32.32 -29.89 -32.98
CA GLU A 813 31.18 -30.79 -32.80
C GLU A 813 29.94 -30.33 -33.58
N CYS A 814 29.66 -29.03 -33.59
CA CYS A 814 28.56 -28.47 -34.38
C CYS A 814 28.76 -28.70 -35.88
N GLN A 815 30.00 -28.55 -36.38
CA GLN A 815 30.34 -28.86 -37.77
C GLN A 815 30.10 -30.34 -38.09
N LYS A 816 30.58 -31.26 -37.25
CA LYS A 816 30.37 -32.71 -37.42
C LYS A 816 28.89 -33.09 -37.48
N LEU A 817 28.03 -32.37 -36.76
CA LEU A 817 26.58 -32.61 -36.72
C LEU A 817 25.77 -31.80 -37.73
N GLY A 818 26.42 -30.97 -38.56
CA GLY A 818 25.75 -30.10 -39.53
C GLY A 818 24.91 -28.97 -38.92
N ILE A 819 25.16 -28.60 -37.65
CA ILE A 819 24.45 -27.55 -36.94
C ILE A 819 24.89 -26.19 -37.48
N LYS A 820 23.92 -25.35 -37.88
CA LYS A 820 24.22 -24.01 -38.39
C LYS A 820 24.65 -23.05 -37.28
N MET A 821 25.76 -22.35 -37.48
CA MET A 821 26.42 -21.55 -36.45
C MET A 821 26.41 -20.04 -36.74
N PHE A 822 26.09 -19.26 -35.72
CA PHE A 822 26.17 -17.80 -35.69
C PHE A 822 27.25 -17.38 -34.70
N ASN A 823 28.37 -16.86 -35.19
CA ASN A 823 29.53 -16.59 -34.33
C ASN A 823 29.81 -15.09 -34.24
N ILE A 824 30.05 -14.62 -33.01
CA ILE A 824 30.73 -13.35 -32.79
C ILE A 824 32.22 -13.62 -32.90
N VAL A 825 32.88 -12.95 -33.85
CA VAL A 825 34.26 -13.23 -34.26
C VAL A 825 35.09 -11.97 -34.06
N ASP A 826 36.11 -12.05 -33.20
CA ASP A 826 37.10 -10.99 -33.03
C ASP A 826 38.26 -11.19 -34.04
N THR A 827 39.18 -10.24 -34.12
CA THR A 827 40.30 -10.22 -35.08
C THR A 827 41.24 -11.41 -34.95
N ASN A 828 41.26 -12.06 -33.80
CA ASN A 828 42.08 -13.24 -33.53
C ASN A 828 41.42 -14.57 -33.98
N CYS A 829 40.15 -14.55 -34.36
CA CYS A 829 39.34 -15.73 -34.69
C CYS A 829 39.39 -16.08 -36.19
N ASN A 830 39.02 -17.32 -36.57
CA ASN A 830 38.94 -17.74 -37.97
C ASN A 830 37.49 -17.61 -38.49
N PRO A 831 37.19 -16.67 -39.41
CA PRO A 831 35.83 -16.48 -39.92
C PRO A 831 35.29 -17.71 -40.66
N SER A 832 36.16 -18.57 -41.22
CA SER A 832 35.75 -19.73 -42.03
C SER A 832 35.01 -20.80 -41.24
N PHE A 833 35.17 -20.85 -39.91
CA PHE A 833 34.47 -21.83 -39.07
C PHE A 833 33.03 -21.43 -38.72
N ALA A 834 32.49 -20.33 -39.25
CA ALA A 834 31.14 -19.87 -38.96
C ALA A 834 30.31 -19.67 -40.24
N ASP A 835 29.07 -20.17 -40.28
CA ASP A 835 28.15 -19.92 -41.40
C ASP A 835 27.71 -18.44 -41.44
N HIS A 836 27.51 -17.85 -40.26
CA HIS A 836 27.08 -16.47 -40.09
C HIS A 836 28.00 -15.73 -39.12
N ILE A 837 28.95 -15.00 -39.68
CA ILE A 837 29.97 -14.25 -38.94
C ILE A 837 29.41 -12.89 -38.52
N ILE A 838 29.73 -12.45 -37.30
CA ILE A 838 29.50 -11.08 -36.82
C ILE A 838 30.85 -10.56 -36.32
N PRO A 839 31.58 -9.79 -37.14
CA PRO A 839 32.89 -9.29 -36.75
C PRO A 839 32.70 -8.21 -35.69
N ALA A 840 33.02 -8.50 -34.43
CA ALA A 840 32.87 -7.59 -33.31
C ALA A 840 33.71 -8.05 -32.12
N ASN A 841 34.02 -7.11 -31.25
CA ASN A 841 34.70 -7.40 -29.99
C ASN A 841 33.90 -8.41 -29.14
N ASP A 842 34.51 -9.56 -28.80
CA ASP A 842 33.90 -10.60 -27.98
C ASP A 842 34.39 -10.61 -26.52
N ASP A 843 35.33 -9.72 -26.16
CA ASP A 843 35.80 -9.50 -24.78
C ASP A 843 34.93 -8.46 -24.04
N SER A 844 34.34 -7.52 -24.78
CA SER A 844 33.51 -6.46 -24.22
C SER A 844 32.12 -6.98 -23.89
N ARG A 845 31.78 -6.97 -22.60
CA ARG A 845 30.43 -7.29 -22.12
C ARG A 845 29.34 -6.45 -22.80
N ASN A 846 29.61 -5.18 -23.11
CA ASN A 846 28.66 -4.29 -23.77
C ASN A 846 28.44 -4.66 -25.25
N SER A 847 29.51 -5.06 -25.95
CA SER A 847 29.46 -5.54 -27.33
C SER A 847 28.62 -6.82 -27.43
N ILE A 848 28.96 -7.84 -26.62
CA ILE A 848 28.23 -9.11 -26.55
C ILE A 848 26.75 -8.88 -26.21
N LYS A 849 26.48 -8.04 -25.20
CA LYS A 849 25.12 -7.68 -24.79
C LYS A 849 24.34 -7.02 -25.92
N TYR A 850 24.95 -6.13 -26.70
CA TYR A 850 24.30 -5.47 -27.82
C TYR A 850 23.86 -6.49 -28.88
N VAL A 851 24.76 -7.38 -29.29
CA VAL A 851 24.48 -8.42 -30.31
C VAL A 851 23.43 -9.41 -29.80
N LEU A 852 23.60 -9.96 -28.60
CA LEU A 852 22.66 -10.93 -28.02
C LEU A 852 21.26 -10.33 -27.82
N ASN A 853 21.16 -9.05 -27.42
CA ASN A 853 19.85 -8.39 -27.32
C ASN A 853 19.17 -8.26 -28.67
N LYS A 854 19.90 -7.94 -29.75
CA LYS A 854 19.33 -7.89 -31.10
C LYS A 854 18.85 -9.27 -31.56
N PHE A 855 19.61 -10.32 -31.25
CA PHE A 855 19.23 -11.72 -31.50
C PHE A 855 17.95 -12.09 -30.76
N LEU A 856 17.92 -11.86 -29.44
CA LEU A 856 16.77 -12.13 -28.58
C LEU A 856 15.50 -11.45 -29.10
N ILE A 857 15.58 -10.17 -29.45
CA ILE A 857 14.43 -9.41 -29.99
C ILE A 857 13.92 -10.07 -31.27
N ARG A 858 14.81 -10.43 -32.22
CA ARG A 858 14.39 -11.05 -33.48
C ARG A 858 13.82 -12.44 -33.30
N ILE A 859 14.41 -13.28 -32.45
CA ILE A 859 13.88 -14.61 -32.12
C ILE A 859 12.46 -14.49 -31.55
N ARG A 860 12.26 -13.62 -30.55
CA ARG A 860 10.95 -13.46 -29.91
C ARG A 860 9.89 -12.91 -30.86
N LEU A 861 10.26 -11.94 -31.70
CA LEU A 861 9.34 -11.41 -32.71
C LEU A 861 8.94 -12.50 -33.70
N ALA A 862 9.89 -13.29 -34.19
CA ALA A 862 9.63 -14.42 -35.09
C ALA A 862 8.75 -15.49 -34.43
N GLN A 863 9.01 -15.88 -33.18
CA GLN A 863 8.18 -16.81 -32.43
C GLN A 863 6.74 -16.31 -32.28
N LYS A 864 6.55 -15.02 -31.95
CA LYS A 864 5.23 -14.40 -31.82
C LYS A 864 4.49 -14.38 -33.16
N LEU A 865 5.18 -14.11 -34.26
CA LEU A 865 4.61 -14.18 -35.60
C LEU A 865 4.19 -15.61 -35.95
N ARG A 866 5.04 -16.60 -35.69
CA ARG A 866 4.72 -18.02 -35.88
C ARG A 866 3.47 -18.44 -35.09
N GLN A 867 3.36 -18.05 -33.83
CA GLN A 867 2.18 -18.34 -33.00
C GLN A 867 0.90 -17.76 -33.62
N LYS A 868 0.94 -16.51 -34.10
CA LYS A 868 -0.19 -15.90 -34.79
C LYS A 868 -0.56 -16.62 -36.09
N MET A 869 0.44 -17.05 -36.87
CA MET A 869 0.20 -17.82 -38.11
C MET A 869 -0.46 -19.17 -37.80
N ASN A 870 0.04 -19.90 -36.81
CA ASN A 870 -0.53 -21.18 -36.39
C ASN A 870 -1.97 -21.02 -35.86
N GLN A 871 -2.27 -19.95 -35.12
CA GLN A 871 -3.63 -19.64 -34.68
C GLN A 871 -4.57 -19.39 -35.87
N LYS A 872 -4.12 -18.61 -36.87
CA LYS A 872 -4.89 -18.39 -38.09
C LYS A 872 -5.12 -19.68 -38.87
N LEU A 873 -4.08 -20.51 -39.05
CA LEU A 873 -4.18 -21.80 -39.73
C LEU A 873 -5.20 -22.74 -39.06
N ARG A 874 -5.23 -22.78 -37.72
CA ARG A 874 -6.24 -23.54 -36.95
C ARG A 874 -7.65 -23.00 -37.12
N GLN A 875 -7.81 -21.67 -37.18
CA GLN A 875 -9.11 -21.05 -37.43
C GLN A 875 -9.61 -21.35 -38.85
N THR A 876 -8.74 -21.30 -39.85
CA THR A 876 -9.10 -21.64 -41.23
C THR A 876 -9.45 -23.11 -41.37
N SER A 877 -8.71 -24.04 -40.74
CA SER A 877 -9.01 -25.48 -40.80
C SER A 877 -10.34 -25.82 -40.11
N ASN A 878 -10.64 -25.17 -38.98
CA ASN A 878 -11.91 -25.39 -38.28
C ASN A 878 -13.10 -24.83 -39.08
N ASN A 879 -12.91 -23.72 -39.81
CA ASN A 879 -13.95 -23.17 -40.68
C ASN A 879 -14.16 -24.02 -41.94
N THR A 880 -13.10 -24.59 -42.53
CA THR A 880 -13.25 -25.51 -43.67
C THR A 880 -13.93 -26.82 -43.26
N GLN A 881 -13.61 -27.38 -42.08
CA GLN A 881 -14.33 -28.55 -41.56
C GLN A 881 -15.80 -28.26 -41.24
N ARG A 882 -16.12 -27.08 -40.69
CA ARG A 882 -17.52 -26.67 -40.46
C ARG A 882 -18.29 -26.49 -41.77
N THR A 883 -17.66 -25.91 -42.79
CA THR A 883 -18.31 -25.72 -44.10
C THR A 883 -18.47 -27.03 -44.87
N SER A 884 -17.53 -27.97 -44.79
CA SER A 884 -17.70 -29.31 -45.34
C SER A 884 -18.80 -30.11 -44.62
N SER A 885 -18.87 -30.03 -43.28
CA SER A 885 -19.95 -30.68 -42.51
C SER A 885 -21.34 -30.08 -42.79
N ARG A 886 -21.42 -28.78 -43.11
CA ARG A 886 -22.68 -28.15 -43.55
C ARG A 886 -23.09 -28.61 -44.95
N LYS A 887 -22.15 -28.68 -45.90
CA LYS A 887 -22.42 -29.21 -47.26
C LYS A 887 -22.86 -30.68 -47.26
N PHE A 888 -22.33 -31.49 -46.34
CA PHE A 888 -22.76 -32.88 -46.15
C PHE A 888 -24.14 -33.02 -45.49
N LYS A 889 -24.58 -32.04 -44.68
CA LYS A 889 -25.93 -32.03 -44.11
C LYS A 889 -26.99 -31.54 -45.10
N THR A 890 -26.65 -30.59 -45.98
CA THR A 890 -27.60 -30.08 -46.98
C THR A 890 -27.82 -31.04 -48.15
N SER A 891 -26.93 -32.01 -48.38
CA SER A 891 -27.06 -33.03 -49.43
C SER A 891 -27.82 -34.30 -48.99
N ARG A 892 -28.25 -34.39 -47.73
CA ARG A 892 -29.09 -35.49 -47.20
C ARG A 892 -30.56 -35.11 -47.02
N VAL A 893 -30.94 -33.87 -47.35
CA VAL A 893 -32.31 -33.33 -47.18
C VAL A 893 -32.88 -32.91 -48.56
N GLY A 894 -32.27 -33.39 -49.64
CA GLY A 894 -32.72 -33.18 -51.02
C GLY A 894 -33.06 -34.50 -51.67
#